data_AF-A0A6I3J6M3-F1
#
_entry.id   AF-A0A6I3J6M3-F1
#
_cell.length_a   1.000
_cell.length_b   1.000
_cell.length_c   1.000
_cell.angle_alpha   90.00
_cell.angle_beta   90.00
_cell.angle_gamma   90.00
#
_symmetry.space_group_name_H-M   'P 1'
#
loop_
_entity.id
_entity.type
_entity.pdbx_description
1 polymer ?
#
loop_
_entity_poly.entity_id
_entity_poly.type
_entity_poly.pdbx_seq_one_letter_code
_entity_poly.pdbx_strand_id
1 'polypeptide(L)'
;MPDPARLDVALSGDHLEESRPARSFRAPLDDPALKGLPSTHPLLAPDPGVAGPHATSTSDYELPRLKVPGLVEPIEMVGHVVEPVADADTGNRPLVLFIPGRHAVCYDPDDPQAVSTRWPCTGRFDEVPTHLGHHYLQQVLASQGHTTVSVGVNGVNAQDDALGDGGADARARVVLRHLDHWVGLARDRQVDLDQVILVGHSRGGEGASRAATRIPLSAPYRVAGQVLLAPTNFATNTAPYVPTVTVLPYCDGDVADLQGQLYTDTSRDVMTDDTSLKSSVLVMGANHNFFNTEWTPGVSAAPSVDDWGGPADQPCGRRTPERLTAPEQRAVGTVYVAGAVGLFTGQVEHLPLFDGSAATTPSVGDADVRSHAIGGGRDVRRPGIEATPTTSSGSARARLCTGRVNSGQVRIEDCLPRARAVTPHWVAYGARTPRRMFWEMTWSRSGAVAGLRFDQPLDLDSARLEMRTMVAPGIAAELRVRITDGAGESDTLLPMGGSSLPPLMAAGSATKMWAQSVLVDASAARGVDLSDIRSVEIVGGAGGGRLWVADLAAAPLTLASVPAIRAPQIHLGELTIAEGDPSGDRPTMRTARVPFAITGTVTRPGRLLVVTDGLQPESKQRFTVEIAPGQTTGSIPVRYRVDRLDSGPAGASYMAVWPLRGLATDDYLGNLVVRDDDPTPAVRLHVTRSVREGQPIVMTARLVEPVGYEWRVTFEFVGGHGPRALRGTDLRRRWLRRQGITGDLDRPLSRLGVSLTGSAPGSRRTIRIEIPTRRDRAADPPKRVTIAYFDSIGGGPPRRSTVVVRDRR
;
A
#
# COMPACT_ATOMS: atom_id res chain seq x y z
N MET A 1 6.19 10.82 2.53
CA MET A 1 5.73 9.41 2.69
C MET A 1 4.22 9.38 2.42
N PRO A 2 3.58 8.28 1.99
CA PRO A 2 2.15 8.13 2.26
C PRO A 2 1.98 8.21 3.77
N ASP A 3 1.10 9.08 4.23
CA ASP A 3 0.71 9.14 5.65
C ASP A 3 -0.30 7.99 5.84
N PRO A 4 0.02 6.92 6.59
CA PRO A 4 -0.90 5.81 6.79
C PRO A 4 -2.21 6.26 7.44
N ALA A 5 -2.20 7.37 8.20
CA ALA A 5 -3.39 7.97 8.81
C ALA A 5 -4.26 8.75 7.81
N ARG A 6 -3.79 8.96 6.56
CA ARG A 6 -4.56 9.56 5.45
C ARG A 6 -5.08 8.55 4.45
N LEU A 7 -4.81 7.26 4.66
CA LEU A 7 -5.49 6.18 3.94
C LEU A 7 -6.80 5.94 4.70
N ASP A 8 -7.81 6.75 4.39
CA ASP A 8 -9.15 6.67 4.98
C ASP A 8 -9.73 5.27 4.72
N VAL A 9 -9.84 4.46 5.78
CA VAL A 9 -10.74 3.30 5.82
C VAL A 9 -12.13 3.88 5.96
N ALA A 10 -12.88 3.90 4.86
CA ALA A 10 -14.23 4.44 4.84
C ALA A 10 -15.20 3.49 5.57
N LEU A 11 -15.27 3.62 6.89
CA LEU A 11 -16.33 3.05 7.72
C LEU A 11 -17.55 3.96 7.62
N SER A 12 -18.40 3.77 6.60
CA SER A 12 -19.73 4.39 6.58
C SER A 12 -20.78 3.29 6.55
N GLY A 13 -21.44 3.11 7.69
CA GLY A 13 -22.56 2.20 7.86
C GLY A 13 -23.78 2.63 7.06
N ASP A 14 -24.40 1.65 6.41
CA ASP A 14 -25.83 1.49 6.21
C ASP A 14 -26.09 0.06 5.72
N HIS A 15 -27.15 -0.58 6.23
CA HIS A 15 -27.35 -2.05 6.24
C HIS A 15 -28.58 -2.55 5.44
N LEU A 16 -28.47 -3.83 5.00
CA LEU A 16 -29.48 -4.94 4.85
C LEU A 16 -30.57 -4.84 3.73
N GLU A 17 -31.11 -5.91 3.11
CA GLU A 17 -31.25 -7.35 3.45
C GLU A 17 -31.71 -8.17 2.21
N GLU A 18 -31.30 -9.44 2.05
CA GLU A 18 -32.17 -10.61 1.81
C GLU A 18 -31.33 -11.90 1.63
N SER A 19 -31.49 -12.83 2.57
CA SER A 19 -31.03 -14.21 2.48
C SER A 19 -31.92 -15.03 1.54
N ARG A 20 -31.33 -15.75 0.58
CA ARG A 20 -31.99 -16.89 -0.08
C ARG A 20 -31.06 -18.11 -0.09
N PRO A 21 -31.61 -19.33 0.10
CA PRO A 21 -30.80 -20.54 0.20
C PRO A 21 -30.11 -20.86 -1.13
N ALA A 22 -28.85 -21.29 -1.03
CA ALA A 22 -28.01 -21.69 -2.15
C ALA A 22 -28.70 -22.81 -2.96
N ARG A 23 -28.96 -22.54 -4.24
CA ARG A 23 -29.23 -23.58 -5.23
C ARG A 23 -27.90 -23.98 -5.86
N SER A 24 -27.57 -25.26 -5.77
CA SER A 24 -26.50 -25.88 -6.55
C SER A 24 -26.82 -25.71 -8.04
N PHE A 25 -26.07 -24.85 -8.73
CA PHE A 25 -26.13 -24.75 -10.19
C PHE A 25 -24.81 -25.25 -10.77
N ARG A 26 -24.84 -26.46 -11.35
CA ARG A 26 -23.97 -26.76 -12.49
C ARG A 26 -24.54 -25.98 -13.67
N ALA A 27 -23.88 -24.90 -14.08
CA ALA A 27 -24.24 -24.21 -15.30
C ALA A 27 -23.82 -25.05 -16.53
N PRO A 28 -24.63 -25.11 -17.59
CA PRO A 28 -24.19 -25.64 -18.89
C PRO A 28 -23.08 -24.75 -19.47
N LEU A 29 -22.07 -25.36 -20.10
CA LEU A 29 -20.88 -24.73 -20.70
C LEU A 29 -21.14 -23.70 -21.83
N ASP A 30 -22.40 -23.33 -22.09
CA ASP A 30 -22.83 -22.50 -23.23
C ASP A 30 -23.27 -21.08 -22.85
N ASP A 31 -22.96 -20.60 -21.64
CA ASP A 31 -23.29 -19.23 -21.20
C ASP A 31 -22.46 -18.17 -21.98
N PRO A 32 -23.09 -17.19 -22.66
CA PRO A 32 -22.39 -16.08 -23.30
C PRO A 32 -21.53 -15.23 -22.35
N ALA A 33 -21.69 -15.29 -21.03
CA ALA A 33 -20.78 -14.69 -20.05
C ALA A 33 -19.39 -15.36 -20.00
N LEU A 34 -19.29 -16.63 -20.43
CA LEU A 34 -18.01 -17.37 -20.54
C LEU A 34 -17.26 -17.04 -21.84
N LYS A 35 -17.87 -16.30 -22.79
CA LYS A 35 -17.19 -15.84 -24.01
C LYS A 35 -16.21 -14.71 -23.69
N GLY A 36 -15.02 -15.08 -23.25
CA GLY A 36 -13.92 -14.13 -23.03
C GLY A 36 -12.96 -14.51 -21.89
N LEU A 37 -13.27 -15.54 -21.10
CA LEU A 37 -12.33 -16.06 -20.11
C LEU A 37 -11.16 -16.75 -20.82
N PRO A 38 -9.92 -16.60 -20.32
CA PRO A 38 -8.79 -17.38 -20.82
C PRO A 38 -9.11 -18.87 -20.71
N SER A 39 -8.80 -19.65 -21.75
CA SER A 39 -8.96 -21.10 -21.69
C SER A 39 -8.06 -21.67 -20.60
N THR A 40 -8.66 -22.35 -19.61
CA THR A 40 -7.93 -23.05 -18.56
C THR A 40 -7.90 -24.55 -18.80
N HIS A 41 -6.95 -25.23 -18.17
CA HIS A 41 -6.82 -26.68 -18.15
C HIS A 41 -6.90 -27.19 -16.71
N PRO A 42 -7.48 -28.38 -16.46
CA PRO A 42 -7.49 -28.96 -15.13
C PRO A 42 -6.08 -29.15 -14.57
N LEU A 43 -5.88 -28.82 -13.31
CA LEU A 43 -4.64 -29.11 -12.58
C LEU A 43 -4.42 -30.62 -12.55
N LEU A 44 -3.23 -31.07 -12.94
CA LEU A 44 -2.83 -32.48 -12.93
C LEU A 44 -2.27 -32.90 -11.56
N ALA A 45 -2.95 -32.46 -10.50
CA ALA A 45 -2.64 -32.74 -9.09
C ALA A 45 -3.94 -32.81 -8.29
N PRO A 46 -3.94 -33.40 -7.08
CA PRO A 46 -5.09 -33.33 -6.18
C PRO A 46 -5.52 -31.87 -5.95
N ASP A 47 -6.83 -31.62 -5.95
CA ASP A 47 -7.40 -30.29 -5.71
C ASP A 47 -7.08 -29.83 -4.27
N PRO A 48 -6.27 -28.76 -4.08
CA PRO A 48 -5.89 -28.31 -2.74
C PRO A 48 -7.08 -27.80 -1.92
N GLY A 49 -8.20 -27.45 -2.56
CA GLY A 49 -9.42 -26.99 -1.88
C GLY A 49 -10.19 -28.09 -1.17
N VAL A 50 -9.85 -29.36 -1.41
CA VAL A 50 -10.57 -30.51 -0.84
C VAL A 50 -9.98 -30.91 0.50
N ALA A 51 -10.84 -31.17 1.48
CA ALA A 51 -10.44 -31.68 2.79
C ALA A 51 -9.67 -33.00 2.66
N GLY A 52 -8.60 -33.13 3.44
CA GLY A 52 -7.82 -34.36 3.53
C GLY A 52 -8.49 -35.44 4.40
N PRO A 53 -7.84 -36.59 4.58
CA PRO A 53 -8.44 -37.76 5.23
C PRO A 53 -8.46 -37.67 6.76
N HIS A 54 -7.77 -36.71 7.38
CA HIS A 54 -7.60 -36.67 8.82
C HIS A 54 -8.74 -35.93 9.51
N ALA A 55 -9.28 -36.52 10.58
CA ALA A 55 -10.15 -35.81 11.51
C ALA A 55 -9.37 -34.69 12.21
N THR A 56 -10.04 -33.56 12.48
CA THR A 56 -9.41 -32.38 13.10
C THR A 56 -9.89 -32.17 14.53
N SER A 57 -9.05 -31.49 15.30
CA SER A 57 -9.35 -31.04 16.66
C SER A 57 -9.01 -29.55 16.78
N THR A 58 -9.68 -28.88 17.71
CA THR A 58 -9.57 -27.44 17.92
C THR A 58 -9.23 -27.15 19.38
N SER A 59 -8.33 -26.20 19.62
CA SER A 59 -7.99 -25.72 20.96
C SER A 59 -7.53 -24.27 20.91
N ASP A 60 -7.62 -23.54 22.02
CA ASP A 60 -7.14 -22.17 22.14
C ASP A 60 -6.03 -22.07 23.21
N TYR A 61 -5.17 -21.06 23.09
CA TYR A 61 -4.23 -20.67 24.14
C TYR A 61 -4.18 -19.16 24.32
N GLU A 62 -3.78 -18.74 25.53
CA GLU A 62 -3.52 -17.34 25.88
C GLU A 62 -2.14 -17.24 26.53
N LEU A 63 -1.35 -16.25 26.10
CA LEU A 63 -0.04 -15.92 26.65
C LEU A 63 -0.11 -14.59 27.41
N PRO A 64 0.90 -14.27 28.25
CA PRO A 64 1.00 -12.95 28.84
C PRO A 64 0.96 -11.85 27.79
N ARG A 65 0.19 -10.79 28.06
CA ARG A 65 0.03 -9.63 27.17
C ARG A 65 1.38 -9.05 26.75
N LEU A 66 1.50 -8.67 25.48
CA LEU A 66 2.74 -8.15 24.91
C LEU A 66 2.75 -6.62 24.93
N LYS A 67 3.76 -6.03 25.56
CA LYS A 67 4.04 -4.59 25.42
C LYS A 67 4.92 -4.35 24.19
N VAL A 68 4.34 -3.78 23.15
CA VAL A 68 5.05 -3.40 21.92
C VAL A 68 5.53 -1.93 22.01
N PRO A 69 6.78 -1.62 21.61
CA PRO A 69 7.25 -0.24 21.52
C PRO A 69 6.33 0.63 20.65
N GLY A 70 6.08 1.87 21.10
CA GLY A 70 5.20 2.81 20.40
C GLY A 70 3.70 2.66 20.68
N LEU A 71 3.24 1.49 21.16
CA LEU A 71 1.85 1.31 21.59
C LEU A 71 1.66 1.75 23.04
N VAL A 72 0.53 2.37 23.38
CA VAL A 72 0.23 2.87 24.73
C VAL A 72 -0.18 1.73 25.65
N GLU A 73 -1.06 0.86 25.19
CA GLU A 73 -1.57 -0.28 25.94
C GLU A 73 -0.92 -1.59 25.45
N PRO A 74 -0.65 -2.56 26.36
CA PRO A 74 -0.28 -3.91 25.96
C PRO A 74 -1.37 -4.57 25.10
N ILE A 75 -0.94 -5.46 24.20
CA ILE A 75 -1.84 -6.19 23.30
C ILE A 75 -2.08 -7.61 23.81
N GLU A 76 -3.21 -8.19 23.39
CA GLU A 76 -3.53 -9.59 23.60
C GLU A 76 -2.54 -10.51 22.88
N MET A 77 -2.37 -11.73 23.40
CA MET A 77 -1.54 -12.77 22.81
C MET A 77 -2.31 -14.09 22.85
N VAL A 78 -3.34 -14.18 22.02
CA VAL A 78 -4.23 -15.36 21.90
C VAL A 78 -3.96 -16.11 20.61
N GLY A 79 -4.15 -17.43 20.62
CA GLY A 79 -4.02 -18.26 19.43
C GLY A 79 -5.10 -19.34 19.36
N HIS A 80 -5.75 -19.42 18.20
CA HIS A 80 -6.73 -20.44 17.85
C HIS A 80 -6.10 -21.53 16.99
N VAL A 81 -6.05 -22.76 17.51
CA VAL A 81 -5.36 -23.89 16.89
C VAL A 81 -6.36 -24.86 16.28
N VAL A 82 -6.09 -25.28 15.04
CA VAL A 82 -6.75 -26.43 14.41
C VAL A 82 -5.67 -27.35 13.88
N GLU A 83 -5.72 -28.62 14.27
CA GLU A 83 -4.72 -29.62 13.95
C GLU A 83 -5.36 -31.01 13.79
N PRO A 84 -4.72 -31.96 13.10
CA PRO A 84 -5.18 -33.34 13.09
C PRO A 84 -5.33 -33.89 14.51
N VAL A 85 -6.28 -34.79 14.74
CA VAL A 85 -6.41 -35.49 16.04
C VAL A 85 -5.07 -36.15 16.45
N ALA A 86 -4.84 -36.30 17.75
CA ALA A 86 -3.52 -36.68 18.29
C ALA A 86 -3.02 -38.07 17.81
N ASP A 87 -3.94 -38.98 17.49
CA ASP A 87 -3.66 -40.33 16.98
C ASP A 87 -3.65 -40.42 15.44
N ALA A 88 -3.83 -39.31 14.73
CA ALA A 88 -3.75 -39.28 13.28
C ALA A 88 -2.31 -39.57 12.80
N ASP A 89 -2.18 -40.53 11.89
CA ASP A 89 -0.90 -40.89 11.25
C ASP A 89 -0.55 -39.89 10.14
N THR A 90 -0.01 -38.74 10.55
CA THR A 90 0.41 -37.64 9.65
C THR A 90 1.92 -37.53 9.48
N GLY A 91 2.70 -38.22 10.33
CA GLY A 91 4.09 -37.85 10.60
C GLY A 91 4.20 -36.47 11.26
N ASN A 92 5.40 -35.87 11.21
CA ASN A 92 5.59 -34.51 11.70
C ASN A 92 4.85 -33.50 10.81
N ARG A 93 4.17 -32.55 11.44
CA ARG A 93 3.19 -31.66 10.82
C ARG A 93 3.81 -30.28 10.58
N PRO A 94 3.89 -29.79 9.33
CA PRO A 94 4.25 -28.39 9.08
C PRO A 94 3.35 -27.43 9.88
N LEU A 95 3.92 -26.33 10.38
CA LEU A 95 3.17 -25.29 11.10
C LEU A 95 2.71 -24.20 10.14
N VAL A 96 1.40 -23.93 10.10
CA VAL A 96 0.82 -22.80 9.36
C VAL A 96 0.31 -21.76 10.35
N LEU A 97 0.99 -20.61 10.42
CA LEU A 97 0.62 -19.49 11.30
C LEU A 97 -0.12 -18.41 10.50
N PHE A 98 -1.38 -18.17 10.85
CA PHE A 98 -2.23 -17.11 10.32
C PHE A 98 -2.13 -15.86 11.19
N ILE A 99 -1.97 -14.71 10.54
CA ILE A 99 -2.06 -13.39 11.16
C ILE A 99 -3.07 -12.52 10.39
N PRO A 100 -4.19 -12.12 11.01
CA PRO A 100 -5.18 -11.30 10.35
C PRO A 100 -4.73 -9.84 10.24
N GLY A 101 -5.51 -9.05 9.51
CA GLY A 101 -5.24 -7.64 9.24
C GLY A 101 -5.94 -6.67 10.18
N ARG A 102 -6.03 -5.41 9.72
CA ARG A 102 -6.73 -4.35 10.44
C ARG A 102 -8.20 -4.39 10.13
N HIS A 103 -9.01 -4.52 11.16
CA HIS A 103 -10.46 -4.41 11.08
C HIS A 103 -11.01 -3.80 12.39
N ALA A 104 -12.33 -3.75 12.55
CA ALA A 104 -12.98 -3.35 13.80
C ALA A 104 -12.43 -4.17 14.99
N VAL A 105 -12.30 -3.51 16.15
CA VAL A 105 -11.59 -4.04 17.33
C VAL A 105 -12.59 -4.50 18.38
N CYS A 106 -13.52 -3.63 18.74
CA CYS A 106 -14.55 -3.91 19.73
C CYS A 106 -15.94 -3.64 19.13
N TYR A 107 -16.91 -4.47 19.49
CA TYR A 107 -18.30 -4.34 19.08
C TYR A 107 -19.25 -4.52 20.25
N ASP A 108 -20.45 -3.96 20.15
CA ASP A 108 -21.52 -4.16 21.11
C ASP A 108 -22.40 -5.34 20.65
N PRO A 109 -22.48 -6.45 21.39
CA PRO A 109 -23.34 -7.58 21.02
C PRO A 109 -24.83 -7.22 20.95
N ASP A 110 -25.26 -6.19 21.69
CA ASP A 110 -26.65 -5.74 21.76
C ASP A 110 -26.99 -4.60 20.79
N ASP A 111 -25.98 -3.98 20.16
CA ASP A 111 -26.14 -2.90 19.19
C ASP A 111 -25.26 -3.14 17.95
N PRO A 112 -25.84 -3.65 16.84
CA PRO A 112 -25.09 -4.00 15.64
C PRO A 112 -24.51 -2.79 14.90
N GLN A 113 -24.74 -1.55 15.36
CA GLN A 113 -24.12 -0.34 14.80
C GLN A 113 -23.01 0.23 15.68
N ALA A 114 -22.82 -0.28 16.90
CA ALA A 114 -21.85 0.25 17.83
C ALA A 114 -20.52 -0.51 17.74
N VAL A 115 -19.51 0.17 17.18
CA VAL A 115 -18.10 -0.26 17.18
C VAL A 115 -17.23 0.72 17.95
N SER A 116 -16.15 0.22 18.56
CA SER A 116 -15.15 1.04 19.24
C SER A 116 -13.73 0.63 18.87
N THR A 117 -12.85 1.62 18.79
CA THR A 117 -11.39 1.43 18.67
C THR A 117 -10.68 1.57 20.01
N ARG A 118 -11.42 1.74 21.11
CA ARG A 118 -10.84 1.81 22.46
C ARG A 118 -10.27 0.46 22.84
N TRP A 119 -9.01 0.44 23.28
CA TRP A 119 -8.34 -0.78 23.73
C TRP A 119 -7.84 -0.65 25.18
N PRO A 120 -7.96 -1.72 26.00
CA PRO A 120 -8.78 -2.91 25.78
C PRO A 120 -10.28 -2.58 25.63
N CYS A 121 -11.06 -3.51 25.07
CA CYS A 121 -12.52 -3.38 25.05
C CYS A 121 -13.05 -3.30 26.50
N THR A 122 -14.00 -2.40 26.76
CA THR A 122 -14.49 -2.13 28.12
C THR A 122 -15.99 -1.84 28.12
N GLY A 123 -16.64 -2.07 29.26
CA GLY A 123 -18.07 -1.82 29.43
C GLY A 123 -18.90 -2.90 28.74
N ARG A 124 -19.76 -2.50 27.80
CA ARG A 124 -20.66 -3.37 27.03
C ARG A 124 -20.06 -3.90 25.72
N PHE A 125 -18.80 -3.54 25.43
CA PHE A 125 -18.13 -3.90 24.19
C PHE A 125 -17.30 -5.16 24.37
N ASP A 126 -17.50 -6.13 23.49
CA ASP A 126 -16.73 -7.36 23.35
C ASP A 126 -15.66 -7.21 22.25
N GLU A 127 -14.64 -8.06 22.30
CA GLU A 127 -13.61 -8.12 21.26
C GLU A 127 -14.16 -8.77 19.98
N VAL A 128 -13.89 -8.16 18.83
CA VAL A 128 -14.20 -8.78 17.53
C VAL A 128 -13.27 -9.99 17.36
N PRO A 129 -13.78 -11.22 17.16
CA PRO A 129 -12.96 -12.43 17.15
C PRO A 129 -12.23 -12.64 15.81
N THR A 130 -11.61 -11.59 15.26
CA THR A 130 -10.98 -11.54 13.92
C THR A 130 -10.02 -12.71 13.64
N HIS A 131 -9.36 -13.25 14.66
CA HIS A 131 -8.46 -14.41 14.55
C HIS A 131 -9.20 -15.72 14.18
N LEU A 132 -10.50 -15.84 14.44
CA LEU A 132 -11.32 -16.99 14.05
C LEU A 132 -11.73 -16.96 12.56
N GLY A 133 -11.51 -15.84 11.87
CA GLY A 133 -11.93 -15.59 10.51
C GLY A 133 -11.45 -16.56 9.43
N HIS A 134 -10.36 -17.27 9.71
CA HIS A 134 -9.76 -18.26 8.81
C HIS A 134 -9.98 -19.71 9.28
N HIS A 135 -10.88 -19.95 10.25
CA HIS A 135 -11.15 -21.29 10.78
C HIS A 135 -11.46 -22.32 9.67
N TYR A 136 -12.20 -21.92 8.64
CA TYR A 136 -12.50 -22.78 7.49
C TYR A 136 -11.25 -23.22 6.70
N LEU A 137 -10.25 -22.34 6.55
CA LEU A 137 -8.95 -22.67 5.94
C LEU A 137 -8.15 -23.59 6.84
N GLN A 138 -8.13 -23.27 8.14
CA GLN A 138 -7.45 -24.05 9.16
C GLN A 138 -7.97 -25.49 9.20
N GLN A 139 -9.29 -25.70 9.08
CA GLN A 139 -9.90 -27.03 8.99
C GLN A 139 -9.41 -27.82 7.77
N VAL A 140 -9.36 -27.21 6.59
CA VAL A 140 -8.89 -27.88 5.36
C VAL A 140 -7.41 -28.26 5.51
N LEU A 141 -6.55 -27.33 5.90
CA LEU A 141 -5.12 -27.59 6.10
C LEU A 141 -4.87 -28.64 7.19
N ALA A 142 -5.60 -28.59 8.30
CA ALA A 142 -5.48 -29.58 9.37
C ALA A 142 -5.91 -30.96 8.91
N SER A 143 -7.00 -31.07 8.15
CA SER A 143 -7.43 -32.36 7.57
C SER A 143 -6.43 -32.92 6.56
N GLN A 144 -5.57 -32.06 5.98
CA GLN A 144 -4.48 -32.42 5.06
C GLN A 144 -3.15 -32.74 5.77
N GLY A 145 -3.11 -32.69 7.12
CA GLY A 145 -1.93 -33.09 7.90
C GLY A 145 -1.08 -31.93 8.45
N HIS A 146 -1.57 -30.68 8.39
CA HIS A 146 -0.85 -29.53 8.93
C HIS A 146 -1.33 -29.14 10.34
N THR A 147 -0.43 -28.64 11.18
CA THR A 147 -0.85 -27.94 12.41
C THR A 147 -1.04 -26.46 12.07
N THR A 148 -2.19 -25.88 12.41
CA THR A 148 -2.50 -24.49 12.08
C THR A 148 -2.78 -23.67 13.33
N VAL A 149 -2.39 -22.40 13.32
CA VAL A 149 -2.68 -21.46 14.41
C VAL A 149 -3.02 -20.09 13.84
N SER A 150 -4.09 -19.45 14.32
CA SER A 150 -4.44 -18.08 13.97
C SER A 150 -4.40 -17.19 15.20
N VAL A 151 -3.72 -16.04 15.10
CA VAL A 151 -3.36 -15.21 16.26
C VAL A 151 -4.12 -13.88 16.31
N GLY A 152 -4.37 -13.37 17.52
CA GLY A 152 -5.04 -12.08 17.76
C GLY A 152 -4.13 -10.87 17.50
N VAL A 153 -4.69 -9.77 16.98
CA VAL A 153 -4.00 -8.48 16.74
C VAL A 153 -4.89 -7.24 16.94
N ASN A 154 -6.03 -7.37 17.61
CA ASN A 154 -6.97 -6.30 17.95
C ASN A 154 -6.28 -5.16 18.73
N GLY A 155 -5.42 -5.47 19.70
CA GLY A 155 -4.66 -4.46 20.42
C GLY A 155 -3.69 -3.67 19.55
N VAL A 156 -3.18 -4.27 18.46
CA VAL A 156 -2.43 -3.53 17.44
C VAL A 156 -3.38 -2.70 16.59
N ASN A 157 -4.48 -3.28 16.09
CA ASN A 157 -5.48 -2.59 15.26
C ASN A 157 -6.02 -1.31 15.91
N ALA A 158 -6.19 -1.31 17.23
CA ALA A 158 -6.69 -0.16 17.99
C ALA A 158 -5.70 1.01 18.11
N GLN A 159 -4.42 0.76 17.88
CA GLN A 159 -3.33 1.68 18.20
C GLN A 159 -2.38 1.92 17.03
N ASP A 160 -2.59 1.25 15.88
CA ASP A 160 -1.64 1.24 14.77
C ASP A 160 -1.55 2.57 14.01
N ASP A 161 -2.57 3.43 14.11
CA ASP A 161 -2.56 4.79 13.58
C ASP A 161 -1.52 5.69 14.28
N ALA A 162 -1.03 5.32 15.47
CA ALA A 162 0.06 6.01 16.16
C ALA A 162 1.46 5.62 15.62
N LEU A 163 1.54 4.61 14.75
CA LEU A 163 2.80 4.08 14.22
C LEU A 163 2.98 4.49 12.76
N GLY A 164 4.16 5.04 12.42
CA GLY A 164 4.47 5.52 11.07
C GLY A 164 4.46 4.44 9.98
N ASP A 165 4.47 3.16 10.35
CA ASP A 165 4.44 2.01 9.46
C ASP A 165 3.09 1.26 9.45
N GLY A 166 2.04 1.83 10.08
CA GLY A 166 0.71 1.21 10.17
C GLY A 166 0.66 -0.06 11.03
N GLY A 167 1.63 -0.25 11.93
CA GLY A 167 1.69 -1.39 12.86
C GLY A 167 2.24 -2.68 12.25
N ALA A 168 2.94 -2.60 11.13
CA ALA A 168 3.57 -3.76 10.51
C ALA A 168 4.72 -4.33 11.36
N ASP A 169 5.56 -3.49 11.98
CA ASP A 169 6.58 -3.91 12.95
C ASP A 169 5.95 -4.63 14.16
N ALA A 170 4.85 -4.08 14.69
CA ALA A 170 4.13 -4.66 15.81
C ALA A 170 3.61 -6.07 15.46
N ARG A 171 2.99 -6.24 14.29
CA ARG A 171 2.50 -7.54 13.79
C ARG A 171 3.64 -8.54 13.57
N ALA A 172 4.78 -8.11 13.04
CA ALA A 172 5.95 -8.98 12.91
C ALA A 172 6.46 -9.48 14.28
N ARG A 173 6.43 -8.64 15.32
CA ARG A 173 6.79 -9.04 16.69
C ARG A 173 5.79 -10.04 17.29
N VAL A 174 4.50 -9.89 17.01
CA VAL A 174 3.46 -10.85 17.41
C VAL A 174 3.77 -12.22 16.81
N VAL A 175 4.02 -12.30 15.50
CA VAL A 175 4.41 -13.56 14.82
C VAL A 175 5.61 -14.21 15.51
N LEU A 176 6.69 -13.46 15.72
CA LEU A 176 7.90 -13.99 16.35
C LEU A 176 7.62 -14.54 17.77
N ARG A 177 6.83 -13.84 18.58
CA ARG A 177 6.49 -14.29 19.94
C ARG A 177 5.63 -15.55 19.95
N HIS A 178 4.72 -15.70 19.00
CA HIS A 178 3.96 -16.94 18.85
C HIS A 178 4.84 -18.09 18.36
N LEU A 179 5.75 -17.87 17.41
CA LEU A 179 6.71 -18.89 16.99
C LEU A 179 7.62 -19.34 18.14
N ASP A 180 8.11 -18.40 18.96
CA ASP A 180 8.89 -18.72 20.16
C ASP A 180 8.10 -19.58 21.16
N HIS A 181 6.78 -19.36 21.29
CA HIS A 181 5.90 -20.21 22.10
C HIS A 181 5.76 -21.62 21.49
N TRP A 182 5.59 -21.72 20.17
CA TRP A 182 5.46 -23.00 19.46
C TRP A 182 6.71 -23.88 19.55
N VAL A 183 7.90 -23.32 19.73
CA VAL A 183 9.12 -24.09 20.07
C VAL A 183 8.90 -24.98 21.29
N GLY A 184 8.17 -24.49 22.30
CA GLY A 184 7.86 -25.25 23.51
C GLY A 184 6.80 -26.33 23.32
N LEU A 185 5.94 -26.21 22.29
CA LEU A 185 4.84 -27.13 22.02
C LEU A 185 5.18 -28.18 20.95
N ALA A 186 6.20 -27.93 20.14
CA ALA A 186 6.40 -28.65 18.89
C ALA A 186 6.53 -30.16 19.07
N ARG A 187 7.29 -30.61 20.08
CA ARG A 187 7.47 -32.04 20.35
C ARG A 187 6.16 -32.72 20.73
N ASP A 188 5.41 -32.14 21.65
CA ASP A 188 4.19 -32.76 22.20
C ASP A 188 3.03 -32.72 21.20
N ARG A 189 3.07 -31.77 20.25
CA ARG A 189 2.08 -31.61 19.18
C ARG A 189 2.54 -32.10 17.80
N GLN A 190 3.66 -32.84 17.74
CA GLN A 190 4.23 -33.41 16.51
C GLN A 190 4.45 -32.37 15.40
N VAL A 191 4.81 -31.14 15.75
CA VAL A 191 5.04 -30.05 14.79
C VAL A 191 6.46 -30.08 14.25
N ASP A 192 6.58 -29.95 12.93
CA ASP A 192 7.83 -29.70 12.22
C ASP A 192 8.08 -28.19 12.09
N LEU A 193 9.00 -27.67 12.91
CA LEU A 193 9.40 -26.27 12.86
C LEU A 193 10.41 -25.96 11.74
N ASP A 194 10.92 -26.95 11.01
CA ASP A 194 11.68 -26.69 9.79
C ASP A 194 10.77 -26.31 8.60
N GLN A 195 9.46 -26.52 8.75
CA GLN A 195 8.42 -26.26 7.76
C GLN A 195 7.36 -25.30 8.31
N VAL A 196 7.75 -24.05 8.60
CA VAL A 196 6.81 -22.99 8.98
C VAL A 196 6.33 -22.23 7.75
N ILE A 197 5.00 -22.15 7.57
CA ILE A 197 4.35 -21.29 6.59
C ILE A 197 3.66 -20.14 7.30
N LEU A 198 3.91 -18.91 6.86
CA LEU A 198 3.22 -17.72 7.37
C LEU A 198 2.09 -17.32 6.42
N VAL A 199 0.88 -17.18 6.93
CA VAL A 199 -0.28 -16.69 6.17
C VAL A 199 -0.70 -15.35 6.77
N GLY A 200 -0.68 -14.28 5.99
CA GLY A 200 -1.04 -12.95 6.48
C GLY A 200 -2.07 -12.27 5.60
N HIS A 201 -3.12 -11.69 6.20
CA HIS A 201 -4.18 -10.97 5.49
C HIS A 201 -4.05 -9.46 5.67
N SER A 202 -4.17 -8.66 4.61
CA SER A 202 -4.17 -7.18 4.69
C SER A 202 -2.90 -6.64 5.36
N ARG A 203 -3.01 -5.80 6.40
CA ARG A 203 -1.84 -5.36 7.21
C ARG A 203 -1.09 -6.53 7.87
N GLY A 204 -1.76 -7.65 8.13
CA GLY A 204 -1.16 -8.90 8.60
C GLY A 204 -0.22 -9.51 7.58
N GLY A 205 -0.49 -9.36 6.28
CA GLY A 205 0.39 -9.79 5.20
C GLY A 205 1.75 -9.09 5.23
N GLU A 206 1.76 -7.77 5.47
CA GLU A 206 3.01 -7.04 5.65
C GLU A 206 3.74 -7.45 6.94
N GLY A 207 3.00 -7.67 8.02
CA GLY A 207 3.55 -8.22 9.27
C GLY A 207 4.23 -9.58 9.08
N ALA A 208 3.60 -10.51 8.34
CA ALA A 208 4.16 -11.82 8.02
C ALA A 208 5.44 -11.71 7.19
N SER A 209 5.45 -10.85 6.16
CA SER A 209 6.62 -10.61 5.30
C SER A 209 7.79 -9.98 6.06
N ARG A 210 7.51 -9.05 6.98
CA ARG A 210 8.54 -8.49 7.86
C ARG A 210 9.06 -9.52 8.86
N ALA A 211 8.20 -10.36 9.43
CA ALA A 211 8.64 -11.47 10.27
C ALA A 211 9.57 -12.41 9.51
N ALA A 212 9.17 -12.86 8.31
CA ALA A 212 9.99 -13.71 7.45
C ALA A 212 11.37 -13.11 7.13
N THR A 213 11.43 -11.78 6.95
CA THR A 213 12.70 -11.06 6.71
C THR A 213 13.60 -11.07 7.95
N ARG A 214 13.03 -10.92 9.16
CA ARG A 214 13.77 -10.86 10.44
C ARG A 214 14.32 -12.21 10.90
N ILE A 215 13.65 -13.31 10.57
CA ILE A 215 13.97 -14.63 11.12
C ILE A 215 15.34 -15.09 10.59
N PRO A 216 16.37 -15.19 11.45
CA PRO A 216 17.68 -15.68 11.04
C PRO A 216 17.64 -17.18 10.79
N LEU A 217 18.59 -17.71 10.01
CA LEU A 217 18.71 -19.16 9.80
C LEU A 217 19.07 -19.94 11.07
N SER A 218 19.57 -19.26 12.10
CA SER A 218 19.89 -19.86 13.40
C SER A 218 18.68 -19.95 14.35
N ALA A 219 17.51 -19.48 13.94
CA ALA A 219 16.29 -19.63 14.73
C ALA A 219 15.92 -21.11 14.85
N PRO A 220 15.26 -21.53 15.94
CA PRO A 220 14.78 -22.92 16.12
C PRO A 220 13.55 -23.24 15.26
N TYR A 221 13.29 -22.43 14.24
CA TYR A 221 12.21 -22.57 13.26
C TYR A 221 12.64 -21.95 11.93
N ARG A 222 12.14 -22.49 10.83
CA ARG A 222 12.44 -22.05 9.47
C ARG A 222 11.17 -21.73 8.69
N VAL A 223 11.09 -20.51 8.19
CA VAL A 223 10.04 -20.12 7.24
C VAL A 223 10.33 -20.78 5.89
N ALA A 224 9.54 -21.80 5.56
CA ALA A 224 9.59 -22.53 4.28
C ALA A 224 8.87 -21.75 3.17
N GLY A 225 7.91 -20.89 3.53
CA GLY A 225 7.25 -19.98 2.61
C GLY A 225 6.22 -19.09 3.29
N GLN A 226 5.57 -18.23 2.50
CA GLN A 226 4.50 -17.36 2.99
C GLN A 226 3.41 -17.13 1.95
N VAL A 227 2.18 -16.98 2.43
CA VAL A 227 0.99 -16.65 1.63
C VAL A 227 0.41 -15.34 2.12
N LEU A 228 0.37 -14.33 1.25
CA LEU A 228 -0.05 -12.98 1.58
C LEU A 228 -1.42 -12.73 0.92
N LEU A 229 -2.49 -12.78 1.70
CA LEU A 229 -3.87 -12.56 1.25
C LEU A 229 -4.20 -11.08 1.27
N ALA A 230 -4.61 -10.51 0.14
CA ALA A 230 -4.97 -9.10 -0.02
C ALA A 230 -4.03 -8.12 0.73
N PRO A 231 -2.70 -8.27 0.66
CA PRO A 231 -1.83 -7.67 1.67
C PRO A 231 -1.56 -6.19 1.41
N THR A 232 -1.28 -5.45 2.49
CA THR A 232 -0.61 -4.15 2.35
C THR A 232 0.87 -4.33 2.00
N ASN A 233 1.49 -3.26 1.49
CA ASN A 233 2.94 -3.17 1.33
C ASN A 233 3.40 -1.71 1.43
N PHE A 234 3.16 -1.08 2.58
CA PHE A 234 3.54 0.32 2.83
C PHE A 234 5.05 0.53 2.72
N ALA A 235 5.83 -0.47 3.10
CA ALA A 235 7.28 -0.47 2.97
C ALA A 235 7.77 -0.61 1.53
N THR A 236 6.93 -1.06 0.58
CA THR A 236 7.36 -1.50 -0.77
C THR A 236 8.52 -2.49 -0.75
N ASN A 237 8.56 -3.35 0.26
CA ASN A 237 9.61 -4.33 0.50
C ASN A 237 9.13 -5.75 0.21
N THR A 238 10.05 -6.71 0.30
CA THR A 238 9.83 -8.14 0.14
C THR A 238 10.78 -8.90 1.05
N ALA A 239 10.52 -10.18 1.31
CA ALA A 239 11.40 -11.06 2.08
C ALA A 239 12.28 -11.90 1.13
N PRO A 240 13.56 -11.56 0.90
CA PRO A 240 14.40 -12.35 -0.01
C PRO A 240 14.64 -13.77 0.52
N TYR A 241 14.84 -14.73 -0.38
CA TYR A 241 15.13 -16.15 -0.08
C TYR A 241 14.02 -16.86 0.72
N VAL A 242 12.78 -16.37 0.60
CA VAL A 242 11.59 -16.97 1.21
C VAL A 242 10.51 -17.08 0.12
N PRO A 243 10.09 -18.28 -0.30
CA PRO A 243 9.00 -18.43 -1.26
C PRO A 243 7.75 -17.64 -0.84
N THR A 244 7.11 -16.95 -1.78
CA THR A 244 5.99 -16.05 -1.49
C THR A 244 4.93 -16.15 -2.58
N VAL A 245 3.69 -16.42 -2.17
CA VAL A 245 2.49 -16.28 -3.00
C VAL A 245 1.70 -15.09 -2.47
N THR A 246 1.31 -14.17 -3.34
CA THR A 246 0.46 -13.02 -3.01
C THR A 246 -0.87 -13.13 -3.73
N VAL A 247 -1.98 -13.21 -3.00
CA VAL A 247 -3.34 -13.25 -3.56
C VAL A 247 -3.92 -11.84 -3.56
N LEU A 248 -4.32 -11.36 -4.74
CA LEU A 248 -4.81 -10.01 -5.00
C LEU A 248 -6.30 -10.06 -5.40
N PRO A 249 -7.23 -9.54 -4.58
CA PRO A 249 -8.63 -9.46 -4.96
C PRO A 249 -8.85 -8.31 -5.94
N TYR A 250 -9.42 -8.55 -7.13
CA TYR A 250 -9.59 -7.48 -8.11
C TYR A 250 -10.53 -6.36 -7.63
N CYS A 251 -11.58 -6.73 -6.88
CA CYS A 251 -12.58 -5.82 -6.33
C CYS A 251 -12.30 -5.46 -4.86
N ASP A 252 -11.03 -5.51 -4.46
CA ASP A 252 -10.52 -4.97 -3.21
C ASP A 252 -10.80 -3.46 -3.14
N GLY A 253 -11.54 -3.04 -2.12
CA GLY A 253 -11.89 -1.65 -1.81
C GLY A 253 -11.00 -1.04 -0.73
N ASP A 254 -10.51 -1.84 0.22
CA ASP A 254 -9.61 -1.42 1.30
C ASP A 254 -8.18 -1.14 0.80
N VAL A 255 -7.63 -2.05 0.00
CA VAL A 255 -6.31 -1.98 -0.65
C VAL A 255 -6.53 -1.88 -2.16
N ALA A 256 -7.34 -0.91 -2.58
CA ALA A 256 -7.80 -0.77 -3.95
C ALA A 256 -6.69 -0.57 -5.01
N ASP A 257 -5.47 -0.18 -4.60
CA ASP A 257 -4.32 -0.07 -5.49
C ASP A 257 -3.59 -1.40 -5.75
N LEU A 258 -3.95 -2.46 -5.01
CA LEU A 258 -3.32 -3.78 -5.01
C LEU A 258 -1.81 -3.74 -4.77
N GLN A 259 -1.35 -2.86 -3.87
CA GLN A 259 0.07 -2.69 -3.54
C GLN A 259 0.80 -3.99 -3.15
N GLY A 260 0.09 -5.05 -2.77
CA GLY A 260 0.64 -6.40 -2.61
C GLY A 260 1.43 -6.90 -3.84
N GLN A 261 1.09 -6.44 -5.05
CA GLN A 261 1.85 -6.73 -6.28
C GLN A 261 3.35 -6.40 -6.16
N LEU A 262 3.72 -5.43 -5.32
CA LEU A 262 5.10 -5.02 -5.10
C LEU A 262 5.96 -6.07 -4.38
N TYR A 263 5.39 -7.09 -3.73
CA TYR A 263 6.18 -8.20 -3.16
C TYR A 263 6.90 -9.00 -4.26
N THR A 264 6.21 -9.21 -5.38
CA THR A 264 6.73 -9.85 -6.58
C THR A 264 7.63 -8.87 -7.35
N ASP A 265 7.18 -7.65 -7.64
CA ASP A 265 8.00 -6.76 -8.47
C ASP A 265 9.30 -6.31 -7.79
N THR A 266 9.29 -6.18 -6.46
CA THR A 266 10.48 -5.78 -5.70
C THR A 266 11.50 -6.88 -5.55
N SER A 267 11.07 -8.14 -5.43
CA SER A 267 12.00 -9.26 -5.32
C SER A 267 12.87 -9.43 -6.56
N ARG A 268 12.38 -9.01 -7.74
CA ARG A 268 13.13 -8.99 -8.99
C ARG A 268 14.46 -8.23 -8.91
N ASP A 269 14.47 -7.15 -8.14
CA ASP A 269 15.55 -6.16 -8.22
C ASP A 269 16.50 -6.21 -7.01
N VAL A 270 16.05 -6.76 -5.87
CA VAL A 270 16.78 -6.69 -4.60
C VAL A 270 17.91 -7.71 -4.50
N MET A 271 17.67 -8.98 -4.83
CA MET A 271 18.68 -10.05 -4.77
C MET A 271 18.71 -10.80 -6.11
N THR A 272 19.89 -10.82 -6.76
CA THR A 272 20.04 -11.48 -8.06
C THR A 272 20.26 -12.99 -7.96
N ASP A 273 20.61 -13.50 -6.77
CA ASP A 273 20.81 -14.92 -6.49
C ASP A 273 19.67 -15.54 -5.67
N ASP A 274 18.55 -14.82 -5.53
CA ASP A 274 17.34 -15.34 -4.91
C ASP A 274 16.55 -16.19 -5.90
N THR A 275 16.59 -17.51 -5.69
CA THR A 275 15.84 -18.49 -6.48
C THR A 275 14.45 -18.79 -5.89
N SER A 276 14.04 -18.16 -4.79
CA SER A 276 12.70 -18.40 -4.22
C SER A 276 11.59 -17.96 -5.18
N LEU A 277 10.51 -18.75 -5.26
CA LEU A 277 9.36 -18.40 -6.08
C LEU A 277 8.66 -17.17 -5.50
N LYS A 278 8.37 -16.20 -6.37
CA LYS A 278 7.62 -14.98 -6.02
C LYS A 278 6.46 -14.88 -6.98
N SER A 279 5.28 -15.26 -6.51
CA SER A 279 4.07 -15.38 -7.32
C SER A 279 3.02 -14.36 -6.91
N SER A 280 2.37 -13.76 -7.89
CA SER A 280 1.15 -12.97 -7.71
C SER A 280 -0.02 -13.70 -8.35
N VAL A 281 -1.13 -13.83 -7.63
CA VAL A 281 -2.38 -14.45 -8.05
C VAL A 281 -3.46 -13.38 -8.01
N LEU A 282 -4.01 -13.00 -9.17
CA LEU A 282 -5.12 -12.07 -9.29
C LEU A 282 -6.43 -12.84 -9.34
N VAL A 283 -7.32 -12.59 -8.39
CA VAL A 283 -8.66 -13.19 -8.32
C VAL A 283 -9.67 -12.16 -8.81
N MET A 284 -10.18 -12.35 -10.03
CA MET A 284 -11.21 -11.47 -10.58
C MET A 284 -12.50 -11.57 -9.75
N GLY A 285 -13.17 -10.45 -9.54
CA GLY A 285 -14.42 -10.41 -8.77
C GLY A 285 -14.28 -10.55 -7.25
N ALA A 286 -13.10 -10.91 -6.72
CA ALA A 286 -12.91 -11.04 -5.28
C ALA A 286 -12.78 -9.69 -4.57
N ASN A 287 -13.24 -9.68 -3.34
CA ASN A 287 -13.32 -8.58 -2.40
C ASN A 287 -12.24 -8.72 -1.31
N HIS A 288 -11.88 -7.63 -0.64
CA HIS A 288 -10.85 -7.68 0.40
C HIS A 288 -11.27 -8.55 1.59
N ASN A 289 -12.51 -8.36 2.04
CA ASN A 289 -12.97 -8.86 3.33
C ASN A 289 -13.38 -10.33 3.29
N PHE A 290 -13.87 -10.83 2.16
CA PHE A 290 -14.59 -12.12 2.16
C PHE A 290 -13.70 -13.37 2.30
N PHE A 291 -12.38 -13.20 2.33
CA PHE A 291 -11.44 -14.24 2.76
C PHE A 291 -11.47 -14.49 4.28
N ASN A 292 -12.01 -13.56 5.07
CA ASN A 292 -12.13 -13.64 6.52
C ASN A 292 -13.62 -13.63 6.91
N THR A 293 -14.10 -14.70 7.57
CA THR A 293 -15.53 -14.81 7.95
C THR A 293 -15.96 -13.73 8.94
N GLU A 294 -15.08 -13.28 9.82
CA GLU A 294 -15.37 -12.22 10.79
C GLU A 294 -15.42 -10.81 10.20
N TRP A 295 -15.04 -10.66 8.93
CA TRP A 295 -15.18 -9.40 8.17
C TRP A 295 -16.27 -9.50 7.10
N THR A 296 -16.95 -10.64 7.01
CA THR A 296 -17.93 -10.91 5.95
C THR A 296 -19.36 -10.68 6.46
N PRO A 297 -20.16 -9.84 5.79
CA PRO A 297 -21.57 -9.65 6.13
C PRO A 297 -22.38 -10.96 6.09
N GLY A 298 -23.22 -11.15 7.10
CA GLY A 298 -24.13 -12.30 7.20
C GLY A 298 -23.52 -13.58 7.76
N VAL A 299 -22.21 -13.61 8.06
CA VAL A 299 -21.54 -14.75 8.73
C VAL A 299 -20.63 -14.36 9.90
N SER A 300 -20.22 -13.10 9.98
CA SER A 300 -19.42 -12.55 11.08
C SER A 300 -20.21 -12.45 12.39
N ALA A 301 -19.51 -12.59 13.52
CA ALA A 301 -20.08 -12.34 14.84
C ALA A 301 -20.28 -10.84 15.14
N ALA A 302 -19.41 -10.00 14.58
CA ALA A 302 -19.41 -8.55 14.76
C ALA A 302 -19.93 -7.82 13.50
N PRO A 303 -20.30 -6.53 13.61
CA PRO A 303 -20.65 -5.71 12.45
C PRO A 303 -19.52 -5.71 11.40
N SER A 304 -19.89 -5.94 10.15
CA SER A 304 -18.96 -6.08 9.03
C SER A 304 -19.53 -5.46 7.76
N VAL A 305 -18.66 -5.25 6.76
CA VAL A 305 -19.00 -4.47 5.56
C VAL A 305 -18.42 -5.10 4.28
N ASP A 306 -19.14 -4.91 3.18
CA ASP A 306 -18.56 -5.06 1.83
C ASP A 306 -17.75 -3.79 1.53
N ASP A 307 -16.43 -3.89 1.47
CA ASP A 307 -15.52 -2.75 1.27
C ASP A 307 -15.59 -2.15 -0.15
N TRP A 308 -16.37 -2.73 -1.08
CA TRP A 308 -16.68 -2.06 -2.33
C TRP A 308 -17.70 -0.92 -2.12
N GLY A 309 -17.22 0.33 -2.15
CA GLY A 309 -18.04 1.53 -1.98
C GLY A 309 -18.81 2.02 -3.23
N GLY A 310 -18.78 1.30 -4.34
CA GLY A 310 -19.47 1.68 -5.59
C GLY A 310 -20.92 1.16 -5.68
N PRO A 311 -21.71 1.62 -6.67
CA PRO A 311 -23.06 1.13 -6.89
C PRO A 311 -23.11 -0.40 -7.12
N ALA A 312 -24.17 -1.03 -6.63
CA ALA A 312 -24.31 -2.48 -6.65
C ALA A 312 -24.40 -3.10 -8.06
N ASP A 313 -24.79 -2.31 -9.06
CA ASP A 313 -24.94 -2.68 -10.47
C ASP A 313 -23.76 -2.23 -11.35
N GLN A 314 -22.75 -1.57 -10.78
CA GLN A 314 -21.50 -1.26 -11.47
C GLN A 314 -20.51 -2.43 -11.35
N PRO A 315 -19.53 -2.55 -12.25
CA PRO A 315 -18.43 -3.50 -12.11
C PRO A 315 -17.88 -3.55 -10.69
N CYS A 316 -17.64 -4.76 -10.16
CA CYS A 316 -17.35 -5.07 -8.75
C CYS A 316 -18.53 -4.99 -7.76
N GLY A 317 -19.69 -4.51 -8.19
CA GLY A 317 -20.91 -4.45 -7.39
C GLY A 317 -21.56 -5.83 -7.20
N ARG A 318 -22.21 -6.02 -6.05
CA ARG A 318 -22.85 -7.30 -5.67
C ARG A 318 -23.95 -7.83 -6.60
N ARG A 319 -24.43 -7.05 -7.59
CA ARG A 319 -25.44 -7.48 -8.57
C ARG A 319 -24.84 -7.80 -9.94
N THR A 320 -23.52 -7.69 -10.12
CA THR A 320 -22.86 -7.98 -11.39
C THR A 320 -22.37 -9.42 -11.46
N PRO A 321 -22.45 -10.09 -12.62
CA PRO A 321 -22.01 -11.47 -12.77
C PRO A 321 -20.49 -11.66 -12.58
N GLU A 322 -19.69 -10.60 -12.76
CA GLU A 322 -18.24 -10.65 -12.56
C GLU A 322 -17.84 -10.62 -11.07
N ARG A 323 -18.78 -10.43 -10.14
CA ARG A 323 -18.53 -10.36 -8.69
C ARG A 323 -18.73 -11.74 -8.08
N LEU A 324 -17.67 -12.32 -7.52
CA LEU A 324 -17.75 -13.58 -6.78
C LEU A 324 -18.57 -13.41 -5.50
N THR A 325 -19.39 -14.40 -5.17
CA THR A 325 -20.09 -14.49 -3.89
C THR A 325 -19.11 -14.78 -2.74
N ALA A 326 -19.50 -14.46 -1.50
CA ALA A 326 -18.62 -14.70 -0.36
C ALA A 326 -18.17 -16.18 -0.20
N PRO A 327 -19.04 -17.20 -0.40
CA PRO A 327 -18.59 -18.60 -0.41
C PRO A 327 -17.60 -18.93 -1.54
N GLU A 328 -17.80 -18.42 -2.75
CA GLU A 328 -16.88 -18.63 -3.87
C GLU A 328 -15.50 -18.02 -3.59
N GLN A 329 -15.46 -16.82 -3.02
CA GLN A 329 -14.21 -16.19 -2.63
C GLN A 329 -13.45 -16.98 -1.56
N ARG A 330 -14.16 -17.54 -0.57
CA ARG A 330 -13.55 -18.46 0.40
C ARG A 330 -13.05 -19.74 -0.26
N ALA A 331 -13.78 -20.31 -1.22
CA ALA A 331 -13.34 -21.51 -1.94
C ALA A 331 -12.04 -21.23 -2.74
N VAL A 332 -11.96 -20.09 -3.43
CA VAL A 332 -10.72 -19.63 -4.08
C VAL A 332 -9.61 -19.42 -3.05
N GLY A 333 -9.90 -18.75 -1.93
CA GLY A 333 -8.96 -18.58 -0.82
C GLY A 333 -8.39 -19.91 -0.33
N THR A 334 -9.24 -20.92 -0.14
CA THR A 334 -8.82 -22.27 0.25
C THR A 334 -7.88 -22.90 -0.75
N VAL A 335 -8.23 -22.92 -2.04
CA VAL A 335 -7.40 -23.54 -3.08
C VAL A 335 -6.02 -22.91 -3.14
N TYR A 336 -5.94 -21.57 -3.13
CA TYR A 336 -4.65 -20.89 -3.31
C TYR A 336 -3.81 -20.85 -2.05
N VAL A 337 -4.41 -20.82 -0.85
CA VAL A 337 -3.65 -20.96 0.41
C VAL A 337 -3.16 -22.39 0.58
N ALA A 338 -4.03 -23.39 0.45
CA ALA A 338 -3.66 -24.80 0.61
C ALA A 338 -2.68 -25.26 -0.49
N GLY A 339 -2.89 -24.83 -1.73
CA GLY A 339 -1.96 -25.14 -2.82
C GLY A 339 -0.57 -24.52 -2.61
N ALA A 340 -0.49 -23.31 -2.04
CA ALA A 340 0.79 -22.68 -1.75
C ALA A 340 1.48 -23.34 -0.54
N VAL A 341 0.72 -23.69 0.50
CA VAL A 341 1.23 -24.49 1.64
C VAL A 341 1.78 -25.82 1.11
N GLY A 342 0.99 -26.57 0.34
CA GLY A 342 1.39 -27.83 -0.29
C GLY A 342 2.68 -27.67 -1.09
N LEU A 343 2.72 -26.69 -2.00
CA LEU A 343 3.89 -26.36 -2.82
C LEU A 343 5.15 -26.11 -1.98
N PHE A 344 5.05 -25.30 -0.93
CA PHE A 344 6.19 -24.95 -0.08
C PHE A 344 6.64 -26.09 0.83
N THR A 345 5.74 -27.04 1.11
CA THR A 345 6.06 -28.27 1.86
C THR A 345 6.41 -29.47 0.97
N GLY A 346 6.51 -29.28 -0.35
CA GLY A 346 7.07 -30.28 -1.28
C GLY A 346 6.14 -30.83 -2.36
N GLN A 347 4.87 -30.41 -2.42
CA GLN A 347 3.91 -30.81 -3.47
C GLN A 347 4.11 -29.95 -4.73
N VAL A 348 5.23 -30.17 -5.42
CA VAL A 348 5.66 -29.38 -6.59
C VAL A 348 4.67 -29.42 -7.76
N GLU A 349 3.81 -30.43 -7.81
CA GLU A 349 2.72 -30.58 -8.77
C GLU A 349 1.65 -29.47 -8.68
N HIS A 350 1.62 -28.69 -7.59
CA HIS A 350 0.78 -27.50 -7.45
C HIS A 350 1.34 -26.25 -8.13
N LEU A 351 2.59 -26.27 -8.61
CA LEU A 351 3.23 -25.13 -9.28
C LEU A 351 2.40 -24.46 -10.39
N PRO A 352 1.64 -25.19 -11.24
CA PRO A 352 0.84 -24.57 -12.30
C PRO A 352 -0.20 -23.55 -11.83
N LEU A 353 -0.61 -23.56 -10.55
CA LEU A 353 -1.48 -22.53 -9.98
C LEU A 353 -0.77 -21.18 -9.80
N PHE A 354 0.57 -21.16 -9.75
CA PHE A 354 1.36 -20.03 -9.27
C PHE A 354 2.39 -19.51 -10.27
N ASP A 355 2.58 -20.17 -11.41
CA ASP A 355 3.69 -19.92 -12.33
C ASP A 355 3.29 -19.26 -13.66
N GLY A 356 2.03 -18.84 -13.78
CA GLY A 356 1.45 -18.26 -14.98
C GLY A 356 0.73 -19.26 -15.89
N SER A 357 0.81 -20.56 -15.61
CA SER A 357 0.02 -21.56 -16.33
C SER A 357 -1.47 -21.31 -16.13
N ALA A 358 -2.27 -21.60 -17.16
CA ALA A 358 -3.72 -21.49 -17.11
C ALA A 358 -4.35 -22.72 -16.41
N ALA A 359 -3.89 -23.06 -15.21
CA ALA A 359 -4.41 -24.20 -14.44
C ALA A 359 -5.63 -23.80 -13.60
N THR A 360 -6.60 -24.71 -13.48
CA THR A 360 -7.79 -24.54 -12.62
C THR A 360 -8.10 -25.81 -11.82
N THR A 361 -8.90 -25.69 -10.76
CA THR A 361 -9.38 -26.82 -9.95
C THR A 361 -10.90 -26.83 -9.88
N PRO A 362 -11.54 -27.99 -9.65
CA PRO A 362 -12.99 -28.05 -9.46
C PRO A 362 -13.51 -27.13 -8.34
N SER A 363 -12.74 -26.97 -7.26
CA SER A 363 -13.14 -26.17 -6.09
C SER A 363 -13.26 -24.67 -6.34
N VAL A 364 -12.55 -24.12 -7.35
CA VAL A 364 -12.69 -22.69 -7.71
C VAL A 364 -13.87 -22.40 -8.64
N GLY A 365 -14.56 -23.44 -9.14
CA GLY A 365 -15.69 -23.28 -10.05
C GLY A 365 -15.29 -22.58 -11.35
N ASP A 366 -16.02 -21.54 -11.71
CA ASP A 366 -15.81 -20.69 -12.88
C ASP A 366 -15.05 -19.38 -12.58
N ALA A 367 -14.47 -19.26 -11.38
CA ALA A 367 -13.69 -18.08 -11.00
C ALA A 367 -12.50 -17.86 -11.95
N ASP A 368 -12.39 -16.64 -12.50
CA ASP A 368 -11.24 -16.20 -13.28
C ASP A 368 -10.09 -15.83 -12.35
N VAL A 369 -9.11 -16.74 -12.27
CA VAL A 369 -7.91 -16.55 -11.47
C VAL A 369 -6.69 -16.65 -12.37
N ARG A 370 -5.81 -15.65 -12.27
CA ARG A 370 -4.63 -15.50 -13.12
C ARG A 370 -3.40 -15.40 -12.26
N SER A 371 -2.29 -16.03 -12.66
CA SER A 371 -1.02 -15.91 -11.96
C SER A 371 0.11 -15.41 -12.85
N HIS A 372 1.15 -14.88 -12.23
CA HIS A 372 2.49 -14.75 -12.82
C HIS A 372 3.52 -14.83 -11.70
N ALA A 373 4.76 -15.15 -12.08
CA ALA A 373 5.84 -15.28 -11.12
C ALA A 373 7.17 -14.73 -11.62
N ILE A 374 8.05 -14.51 -10.67
CA ILE A 374 9.50 -14.39 -10.87
C ILE A 374 10.22 -15.32 -9.89
N GLY A 375 11.54 -15.40 -9.99
CA GLY A 375 12.32 -16.36 -9.20
C GLY A 375 11.96 -17.79 -9.58
N GLY A 376 12.10 -18.74 -8.65
CA GLY A 376 11.92 -20.17 -8.95
C GLY A 376 12.93 -20.73 -9.96
N GLY A 377 14.06 -20.04 -10.16
CA GLY A 377 15.07 -20.37 -11.17
C GLY A 377 14.92 -19.64 -12.51
N ARG A 378 13.92 -18.75 -12.65
CA ARG A 378 13.77 -17.90 -13.85
C ARG A 378 14.99 -17.03 -14.10
N ASP A 379 15.52 -17.09 -15.30
CA ASP A 379 16.57 -16.17 -15.77
C ASP A 379 15.93 -14.95 -16.44
N VAL A 380 15.91 -13.81 -15.72
CA VAL A 380 15.12 -12.63 -16.07
C VAL A 380 15.94 -11.61 -16.88
N ARG A 381 15.32 -10.97 -17.86
CA ARG A 381 15.84 -9.79 -18.58
C ARG A 381 14.95 -8.58 -18.30
N ARG A 382 15.51 -7.55 -17.65
CA ARG A 382 14.75 -6.35 -17.27
C ARG A 382 14.94 -5.23 -18.31
N PRO A 383 13.84 -4.59 -18.76
CA PRO A 383 13.92 -3.45 -19.66
C PRO A 383 14.82 -2.33 -19.11
N GLY A 384 15.83 -1.93 -19.90
CA GLY A 384 16.79 -0.88 -19.56
C GLY A 384 17.88 -1.26 -18.56
N ILE A 385 17.96 -2.55 -18.15
CA ILE A 385 19.07 -3.07 -17.34
C ILE A 385 19.83 -4.13 -18.13
N GLU A 386 19.28 -5.34 -18.30
CA GLU A 386 19.88 -6.41 -19.13
C GLU A 386 19.34 -6.43 -20.57
N ALA A 387 18.32 -5.61 -20.85
CA ALA A 387 17.61 -5.61 -22.12
C ALA A 387 17.46 -4.20 -22.70
N THR A 388 17.80 -4.04 -23.98
CA THR A 388 17.69 -2.79 -24.74
C THR A 388 16.66 -2.92 -25.87
N PRO A 389 15.92 -1.87 -26.25
CA PRO A 389 14.95 -1.96 -27.33
C PRO A 389 15.57 -2.37 -28.68
N THR A 390 14.90 -3.24 -29.43
CA THR A 390 15.24 -3.49 -30.84
C THR A 390 14.76 -2.34 -31.74
N THR A 391 15.28 -2.30 -32.97
CA THR A 391 14.79 -1.37 -33.98
C THR A 391 13.35 -1.70 -34.35
N SER A 392 12.42 -0.78 -34.11
CA SER A 392 11.02 -0.95 -34.48
C SER A 392 10.84 -0.97 -36.01
N SER A 393 9.91 -1.79 -36.50
CA SER A 393 9.57 -1.90 -37.92
C SER A 393 8.05 -1.88 -38.17
N GLY A 394 7.65 -1.63 -39.42
CA GLY A 394 6.25 -1.52 -39.80
C GLY A 394 5.56 -0.31 -39.17
N SER A 395 4.45 -0.53 -38.44
CA SER A 395 3.74 0.54 -37.72
C SER A 395 4.08 0.63 -36.23
N ALA A 396 5.05 -0.16 -35.78
CA ALA A 396 5.42 -0.22 -34.37
C ALA A 396 6.08 1.09 -33.92
N ARG A 397 5.71 1.53 -32.73
CA ARG A 397 6.49 2.50 -31.94
C ARG A 397 6.74 1.88 -30.58
N ALA A 398 8.00 1.75 -30.22
CA ALA A 398 8.40 1.22 -28.93
C ALA A 398 9.38 2.16 -28.21
N ARG A 399 9.38 2.09 -26.88
CA ARG A 399 10.29 2.86 -26.02
C ARG A 399 10.41 2.23 -24.64
N LEU A 400 11.48 2.57 -23.94
CA LEU A 400 11.51 2.41 -22.49
C LEU A 400 10.68 3.51 -21.83
N CYS A 401 10.04 3.18 -20.73
CA CYS A 401 9.30 4.13 -19.91
C CYS A 401 9.47 3.80 -18.42
N THR A 402 9.35 4.80 -17.56
CA THR A 402 9.33 4.55 -16.11
C THR A 402 7.89 4.35 -15.65
N GLY A 403 7.63 3.26 -14.92
CA GLY A 403 6.32 2.91 -14.39
C GLY A 403 5.87 3.90 -13.32
N ARG A 404 5.15 4.94 -13.73
CA ARG A 404 4.46 5.91 -12.86
C ARG A 404 3.13 6.29 -13.50
N VAL A 405 2.12 6.55 -12.67
CA VAL A 405 0.81 7.06 -13.11
C VAL A 405 0.64 8.51 -12.71
N ASN A 406 0.30 9.37 -13.68
CA ASN A 406 0.16 10.81 -13.48
C ASN A 406 -1.30 11.25 -13.68
N SER A 407 -1.89 11.95 -12.70
CA SER A 407 -3.22 12.57 -12.81
C SER A 407 -3.17 14.02 -13.35
N GLY A 408 -1.98 14.60 -13.59
CA GLY A 408 -1.79 16.00 -14.01
C GLY A 408 -0.57 16.24 -14.92
N GLN A 409 -0.81 16.88 -16.07
CA GLN A 409 0.11 17.15 -17.19
C GLN A 409 1.58 17.49 -16.82
N VAL A 410 2.50 16.52 -16.89
CA VAL A 410 3.95 16.75 -17.00
C VAL A 410 4.53 15.79 -18.05
N ARG A 411 5.50 16.24 -18.84
CA ARG A 411 6.19 15.45 -19.87
C ARG A 411 7.54 14.96 -19.34
N ILE A 412 7.55 13.82 -18.67
CA ILE A 412 8.70 12.90 -18.67
C ILE A 412 8.17 11.59 -19.29
N GLU A 413 9.05 10.67 -19.69
CA GLU A 413 8.80 9.38 -20.35
C GLU A 413 7.96 8.38 -19.50
N ASP A 414 6.84 8.82 -18.92
CA ASP A 414 5.91 8.04 -18.12
C ASP A 414 5.23 6.96 -18.98
N CYS A 415 5.00 5.78 -18.41
CA CYS A 415 4.33 4.69 -19.13
C CYS A 415 2.85 5.02 -19.45
N LEU A 416 2.16 5.81 -18.63
CA LEU A 416 0.77 6.23 -18.87
C LEU A 416 0.53 7.73 -18.62
N PRO A 417 0.43 8.54 -19.69
CA PRO A 417 0.23 9.98 -19.51
C PRO A 417 -1.23 10.40 -19.22
N ARG A 418 -2.26 9.56 -19.47
CA ARG A 418 -3.69 9.96 -19.39
C ARG A 418 -4.73 8.87 -19.03
N ALA A 419 -4.34 7.65 -18.69
CA ALA A 419 -5.32 6.60 -18.40
C ALA A 419 -5.80 6.68 -16.94
N ARG A 420 -7.13 6.64 -16.72
CA ARG A 420 -7.73 6.44 -15.40
C ARG A 420 -7.81 4.94 -15.13
N ALA A 421 -6.74 4.40 -14.58
CA ALA A 421 -6.69 3.00 -14.18
C ALA A 421 -5.71 2.84 -13.01
N VAL A 422 -6.00 1.86 -12.15
CA VAL A 422 -5.11 1.40 -11.10
C VAL A 422 -3.98 0.59 -11.74
N THR A 423 -2.75 0.82 -11.31
CA THR A 423 -1.55 0.15 -11.85
C THR A 423 -0.74 -0.44 -10.71
N PRO A 424 -1.03 -1.68 -10.26
CA PRO A 424 -0.38 -2.27 -9.09
C PRO A 424 1.16 -2.39 -9.22
N HIS A 425 1.66 -2.43 -10.45
CA HIS A 425 3.09 -2.48 -10.77
C HIS A 425 3.80 -1.13 -10.65
N TRP A 426 3.07 -0.02 -10.69
CA TRP A 426 3.63 1.32 -10.86
C TRP A 426 3.25 2.22 -9.70
N VAL A 427 4.19 3.07 -9.32
CA VAL A 427 4.02 3.96 -8.19
C VAL A 427 3.22 5.20 -8.61
N ALA A 428 2.41 5.72 -7.70
CA ALA A 428 1.65 6.95 -7.93
C ALA A 428 2.58 8.15 -8.23
N TYR A 429 2.11 9.10 -9.02
CA TYR A 429 2.83 10.36 -9.22
C TYR A 429 3.02 11.07 -7.87
N GLY A 430 4.22 11.60 -7.65
CA GLY A 430 4.61 12.16 -6.35
C GLY A 430 5.04 11.11 -5.32
N ALA A 431 4.72 9.83 -5.50
CA ALA A 431 5.30 8.77 -4.67
C ALA A 431 6.83 8.77 -4.83
N ARG A 432 7.50 8.72 -3.69
CA ARG A 432 8.95 8.85 -3.59
C ARG A 432 9.65 7.50 -3.37
N THR A 433 8.95 6.39 -3.58
CA THR A 433 9.45 5.01 -3.51
C THR A 433 10.36 4.64 -4.71
N PRO A 434 11.00 3.46 -4.71
CA PRO A 434 11.69 2.91 -5.89
C PRO A 434 10.77 2.82 -7.11
N ARG A 435 11.37 2.94 -8.30
CA ARG A 435 10.66 2.98 -9.59
C ARG A 435 11.31 1.98 -10.53
N ARG A 436 10.52 1.41 -11.44
CA ARG A 436 10.96 0.39 -12.40
C ARG A 436 10.76 0.86 -13.83
N MET A 437 11.64 0.41 -14.71
CA MET A 437 11.49 0.58 -16.15
C MET A 437 10.66 -0.56 -16.74
N PHE A 438 9.88 -0.21 -17.75
CA PHE A 438 9.06 -1.10 -18.56
C PHE A 438 9.37 -0.81 -20.03
N TRP A 439 9.11 -1.79 -20.88
CA TRP A 439 9.14 -1.58 -22.33
C TRP A 439 7.72 -1.43 -22.84
N GLU A 440 7.43 -0.31 -23.51
CA GLU A 440 6.13 -0.04 -24.12
C GLU A 440 6.19 -0.30 -25.63
N MET A 441 5.13 -0.89 -26.18
CA MET A 441 4.89 -0.97 -27.62
C MET A 441 3.49 -0.50 -27.98
N THR A 442 3.39 0.23 -29.08
CA THR A 442 2.14 0.55 -29.78
C THR A 442 2.24 0.19 -31.25
N TRP A 443 1.12 -0.24 -31.86
CA TRP A 443 1.04 -0.47 -33.31
C TRP A 443 -0.36 -0.19 -33.84
N SER A 444 -0.48 0.02 -35.14
CA SER A 444 -1.76 0.30 -35.82
C SER A 444 -2.07 -0.64 -36.99
N ARG A 445 -1.08 -1.42 -37.45
CA ARG A 445 -1.20 -2.39 -38.53
C ARG A 445 -0.55 -3.72 -38.15
N SER A 446 -1.14 -4.80 -38.62
CA SER A 446 -0.58 -6.15 -38.48
C SER A 446 0.83 -6.25 -39.07
N GLY A 447 1.67 -7.09 -38.49
CA GLY A 447 3.07 -7.29 -38.89
C GLY A 447 4.03 -6.21 -38.38
N ALA A 448 3.57 -5.31 -37.53
CA ALA A 448 4.44 -4.36 -36.84
C ALA A 448 5.32 -5.10 -35.82
N VAL A 449 6.63 -4.84 -35.79
CA VAL A 449 7.56 -5.57 -34.92
C VAL A 449 8.41 -4.62 -34.08
N ALA A 450 8.51 -4.90 -32.79
CA ALA A 450 9.48 -4.30 -31.90
C ALA A 450 9.68 -5.22 -30.68
N GLY A 451 10.81 -5.10 -30.00
CA GLY A 451 11.09 -5.93 -28.83
C GLY A 451 12.29 -5.49 -28.01
N LEU A 452 12.91 -6.48 -27.40
CA LEU A 452 14.05 -6.35 -26.51
C LEU A 452 15.19 -7.27 -26.98
N ARG A 453 16.39 -6.71 -27.02
CA ARG A 453 17.67 -7.38 -27.26
C ARG A 453 18.45 -7.47 -25.96
N PHE A 454 19.13 -8.58 -25.73
CA PHE A 454 19.79 -8.89 -24.47
C PHE A 454 21.31 -8.74 -24.54
N ASP A 455 21.88 -8.27 -23.44
CA ASP A 455 23.34 -8.21 -23.29
C ASP A 455 23.94 -9.61 -23.09
N GLN A 456 23.19 -10.49 -22.42
CA GLN A 456 23.50 -11.90 -22.24
C GLN A 456 22.37 -12.76 -22.83
N PRO A 457 22.69 -13.84 -23.56
CA PRO A 457 21.67 -14.66 -24.21
C PRO A 457 20.75 -15.32 -23.18
N LEU A 458 19.54 -15.64 -23.60
CA LEU A 458 18.65 -16.56 -22.87
C LEU A 458 18.84 -17.98 -23.41
N ASP A 459 18.83 -18.94 -22.50
CA ASP A 459 18.76 -20.36 -22.81
C ASP A 459 17.30 -20.83 -22.70
N LEU A 460 16.74 -21.28 -23.81
CA LEU A 460 15.39 -21.82 -23.95
C LEU A 460 15.38 -23.31 -24.35
N ASP A 461 16.51 -24.02 -24.30
CA ASP A 461 16.56 -25.46 -24.67
C ASP A 461 15.68 -26.31 -23.75
N SER A 462 15.68 -26.00 -22.45
CA SER A 462 14.90 -26.69 -21.42
C SER A 462 13.99 -25.75 -20.62
N ALA A 463 13.70 -24.58 -21.17
CA ALA A 463 12.91 -23.54 -20.52
C ALA A 463 11.85 -23.00 -21.47
N ARG A 464 10.73 -22.55 -20.91
CA ARG A 464 9.75 -21.77 -21.68
C ARG A 464 10.08 -20.29 -21.58
N LEU A 465 9.72 -19.53 -22.62
CA LEU A 465 9.80 -18.09 -22.55
C LEU A 465 8.54 -17.55 -21.85
N GLU A 466 8.75 -16.68 -20.86
CA GLU A 466 7.67 -15.99 -20.15
C GLU A 466 7.83 -14.48 -20.28
N MET A 467 6.73 -13.77 -20.46
CA MET A 467 6.71 -12.30 -20.44
C MET A 467 5.56 -11.81 -19.58
N ARG A 468 5.85 -10.95 -18.60
CA ARG A 468 4.83 -10.30 -17.78
C ARG A 468 4.32 -9.05 -18.49
N THR A 469 3.15 -9.14 -19.10
CA THR A 469 2.65 -8.17 -20.10
C THR A 469 1.33 -7.53 -19.68
N MET A 470 1.32 -6.20 -19.57
CA MET A 470 0.10 -5.40 -19.37
C MET A 470 -0.47 -4.95 -20.71
N VAL A 471 -1.80 -4.94 -20.81
CA VAL A 471 -2.53 -4.45 -22.00
C VAL A 471 -3.32 -3.21 -21.62
N ALA A 472 -3.37 -2.22 -22.51
CA ALA A 472 -4.18 -1.03 -22.31
C ALA A 472 -5.67 -1.40 -22.20
N PRO A 473 -6.47 -0.74 -21.34
CA PRO A 473 -7.90 -1.01 -21.25
C PRO A 473 -8.61 -0.81 -22.59
N GLY A 474 -9.61 -1.64 -22.87
CA GLY A 474 -10.46 -1.54 -24.06
C GLY A 474 -10.25 -2.67 -25.04
N ILE A 475 -9.23 -2.58 -25.89
CA ILE A 475 -9.02 -3.52 -27.02
C ILE A 475 -7.94 -4.55 -26.67
N ALA A 476 -8.23 -5.82 -26.95
CA ALA A 476 -7.27 -6.92 -26.82
C ALA A 476 -6.02 -6.69 -27.69
N ALA A 477 -4.87 -7.08 -27.16
CA ALA A 477 -3.61 -7.04 -27.89
C ALA A 477 -3.43 -8.36 -28.66
N GLU A 478 -3.64 -8.32 -29.98
CA GLU A 478 -3.27 -9.44 -30.84
C GLU A 478 -1.76 -9.45 -31.06
N LEU A 479 -1.09 -10.54 -30.70
CA LEU A 479 0.36 -10.65 -30.75
C LEU A 479 0.85 -12.06 -31.08
N ARG A 480 2.01 -12.12 -31.72
CA ARG A 480 2.89 -13.30 -31.79
C ARG A 480 4.26 -12.91 -31.27
N VAL A 481 5.10 -13.91 -30.97
CA VAL A 481 6.42 -13.68 -30.38
C VAL A 481 7.48 -14.18 -31.32
N ARG A 482 8.37 -13.29 -31.76
CA ARG A 482 9.55 -13.63 -32.55
C ARG A 482 10.75 -13.77 -31.64
N ILE A 483 11.43 -14.89 -31.72
CA ILE A 483 12.73 -15.12 -31.07
C ILE A 483 13.84 -15.05 -32.11
N THR A 484 15.03 -14.61 -31.72
CA THR A 484 16.20 -14.53 -32.61
C THR A 484 17.47 -14.90 -31.85
N ASP A 485 18.27 -15.78 -32.45
CA ASP A 485 19.54 -16.26 -31.86
C ASP A 485 20.74 -15.35 -32.18
N GLY A 486 21.93 -15.75 -31.73
CA GLY A 486 23.19 -15.04 -32.01
C GLY A 486 23.69 -15.14 -33.45
N ALA A 487 23.21 -16.11 -34.23
CA ALA A 487 23.48 -16.19 -35.68
C ALA A 487 22.57 -15.25 -36.49
N GLY A 488 21.48 -14.76 -35.88
CA GLY A 488 20.49 -13.90 -36.49
C GLY A 488 19.32 -14.67 -37.12
N GLU A 489 19.26 -16.00 -36.91
CA GLU A 489 18.13 -16.81 -37.33
C GLU A 489 16.94 -16.54 -36.42
N SER A 490 15.73 -16.56 -36.98
CA SER A 490 14.52 -16.16 -36.24
C SER A 490 13.31 -16.99 -36.63
N ASP A 491 12.45 -17.24 -35.64
CA ASP A 491 11.14 -17.86 -35.84
C ASP A 491 10.06 -17.11 -35.04
N THR A 492 8.81 -17.16 -35.51
CA THR A 492 7.68 -16.49 -34.87
C THR A 492 6.66 -17.49 -34.36
N LEU A 493 6.54 -17.53 -33.04
CA LEU A 493 5.75 -18.48 -32.28
C LEU A 493 4.42 -17.87 -31.83
N LEU A 494 3.44 -18.75 -31.62
CA LEU A 494 2.18 -18.42 -30.97
C LEU A 494 2.33 -18.56 -29.46
N PRO A 495 1.83 -17.60 -28.66
CA PRO A 495 1.72 -17.81 -27.23
C PRO A 495 0.82 -19.00 -26.89
N MET A 496 1.13 -19.66 -25.78
CA MET A 496 0.26 -20.65 -25.15
C MET A 496 -1.03 -19.93 -24.73
N GLY A 497 -2.18 -20.41 -25.20
CA GLY A 497 -3.48 -19.73 -25.03
C GLY A 497 -3.91 -18.86 -26.22
N GLY A 498 -3.08 -18.73 -27.26
CA GLY A 498 -3.43 -18.07 -28.52
C GLY A 498 -2.82 -16.66 -28.69
N SER A 499 -3.19 -15.99 -29.79
CA SER A 499 -2.62 -14.67 -30.14
C SER A 499 -3.24 -13.51 -29.37
N SER A 500 -4.40 -13.69 -28.74
CA SER A 500 -5.17 -12.61 -28.14
C SER A 500 -4.86 -12.49 -26.66
N LEU A 501 -4.32 -11.33 -26.24
CA LEU A 501 -4.17 -10.98 -24.84
C LEU A 501 -5.26 -9.95 -24.45
N PRO A 502 -6.34 -10.36 -23.76
CA PRO A 502 -7.43 -9.45 -23.44
C PRO A 502 -7.00 -8.43 -22.36
N PRO A 503 -7.56 -7.20 -22.35
CA PRO A 503 -7.43 -6.32 -21.20
C PRO A 503 -8.21 -6.90 -20.01
N LEU A 504 -7.92 -6.38 -18.81
CA LEU A 504 -8.77 -6.63 -17.65
C LEU A 504 -10.07 -5.80 -17.72
N MET A 505 -10.97 -6.05 -16.78
CA MET A 505 -12.29 -5.44 -16.72
C MET A 505 -12.24 -3.91 -16.79
N ALA A 506 -12.93 -3.32 -17.78
CA ALA A 506 -13.13 -1.88 -17.88
C ALA A 506 -14.21 -1.44 -16.87
N ALA A 507 -13.78 -0.86 -15.75
CA ALA A 507 -14.59 -0.69 -14.55
C ALA A 507 -14.52 0.72 -13.95
N GLY A 508 -14.46 1.76 -14.78
CA GLY A 508 -14.35 3.15 -14.29
C GLY A 508 -13.13 3.33 -13.39
N SER A 509 -13.33 3.76 -12.15
CA SER A 509 -12.26 3.88 -11.12
C SER A 509 -11.65 2.55 -10.69
N ALA A 510 -12.36 1.42 -10.87
CA ALA A 510 -11.86 0.08 -10.58
C ALA A 510 -11.13 -0.58 -11.76
N THR A 511 -11.01 0.11 -12.91
CA THR A 511 -10.21 -0.40 -14.03
C THR A 511 -8.77 -0.60 -13.58
N LYS A 512 -8.22 -1.81 -13.72
CA LYS A 512 -6.82 -2.09 -13.38
C LYS A 512 -6.01 -2.54 -14.60
N MET A 513 -4.73 -2.19 -14.61
CA MET A 513 -3.74 -2.80 -15.50
C MET A 513 -2.76 -3.59 -14.64
N TRP A 514 -2.88 -4.91 -14.74
CA TRP A 514 -1.99 -5.87 -14.10
C TRP A 514 -1.39 -6.76 -15.17
N ALA A 515 -0.12 -7.12 -14.99
CA ALA A 515 0.67 -7.84 -15.97
C ALA A 515 0.20 -9.29 -16.03
N GLN A 516 -0.21 -9.73 -17.21
CA GLN A 516 -0.62 -11.11 -17.46
C GLN A 516 0.57 -11.89 -18.02
N SER A 517 0.65 -13.17 -17.69
CA SER A 517 1.67 -14.07 -18.24
C SER A 517 1.41 -14.33 -19.72
N VAL A 518 2.39 -14.01 -20.57
CA VAL A 518 2.45 -14.49 -21.95
C VAL A 518 3.51 -15.58 -21.99
N LEU A 519 3.07 -16.83 -22.11
CA LEU A 519 3.94 -18.00 -22.12
C LEU A 519 4.16 -18.45 -23.58
N VAL A 520 5.39 -18.84 -23.92
CA VAL A 520 5.74 -19.35 -25.25
C VAL A 520 6.59 -20.59 -25.10
N ASP A 521 6.14 -21.69 -25.71
CA ASP A 521 6.93 -22.90 -25.87
C ASP A 521 7.92 -22.71 -27.02
N ALA A 522 9.20 -22.52 -26.67
CA ALA A 522 10.26 -22.27 -27.64
C ALA A 522 10.66 -23.53 -28.41
N SER A 523 10.35 -24.73 -27.91
CA SER A 523 10.70 -26.00 -28.55
C SER A 523 10.03 -26.19 -29.92
N ALA A 524 8.97 -25.42 -30.20
CA ALA A 524 8.30 -25.39 -31.49
C ALA A 524 9.07 -24.59 -32.57
N ALA A 525 10.11 -23.84 -32.21
CA ALA A 525 10.89 -23.02 -33.14
C ALA A 525 11.70 -23.88 -34.11
N ARG A 526 11.89 -23.38 -35.33
CA ARG A 526 12.64 -24.06 -36.39
C ARG A 526 13.83 -23.24 -36.84
N GLY A 527 15.01 -23.85 -36.84
CA GLY A 527 16.24 -23.24 -37.36
C GLY A 527 16.84 -22.16 -36.47
N VAL A 528 16.39 -22.04 -35.21
CA VAL A 528 16.90 -21.11 -34.20
C VAL A 528 17.67 -21.88 -33.14
N ASP A 529 18.86 -21.42 -32.76
CA ASP A 529 19.61 -21.94 -31.62
C ASP A 529 18.97 -21.45 -30.31
N LEU A 530 18.24 -22.33 -29.63
CA LEU A 530 17.53 -22.01 -28.40
C LEU A 530 18.46 -21.77 -27.20
N SER A 531 19.72 -22.20 -27.27
CA SER A 531 20.72 -21.97 -26.22
C SER A 531 21.32 -20.55 -26.24
N ASP A 532 21.14 -19.81 -27.35
CA ASP A 532 21.77 -18.50 -27.58
C ASP A 532 20.75 -17.43 -28.04
N ILE A 533 19.60 -17.32 -27.41
CA ILE A 533 18.58 -16.34 -27.78
C ILE A 533 19.01 -14.92 -27.41
N ARG A 534 19.17 -14.05 -28.40
CA ARG A 534 19.66 -12.68 -28.26
C ARG A 534 18.58 -11.61 -28.30
N SER A 535 17.41 -11.90 -28.88
CA SER A 535 16.27 -10.99 -28.79
C SER A 535 14.94 -11.70 -28.82
N VAL A 536 13.97 -11.06 -28.14
CA VAL A 536 12.56 -11.42 -28.15
C VAL A 536 11.78 -10.19 -28.60
N GLU A 537 10.96 -10.36 -29.63
CA GLU A 537 10.16 -9.28 -30.23
C GLU A 537 8.69 -9.65 -30.33
N ILE A 538 7.83 -8.65 -30.14
CA ILE A 538 6.40 -8.79 -30.35
C ILE A 538 6.08 -8.43 -31.80
N VAL A 539 5.37 -9.34 -32.47
CA VAL A 539 4.78 -9.12 -33.79
C VAL A 539 3.30 -8.79 -33.59
N GLY A 540 2.95 -7.52 -33.74
CA GLY A 540 1.59 -7.02 -33.57
C GLY A 540 0.63 -7.57 -34.63
N GLY A 541 -0.54 -8.02 -34.20
CA GLY A 541 -1.62 -8.54 -35.05
C GLY A 541 -2.56 -7.46 -35.58
N ALA A 542 -3.66 -7.90 -36.19
CA ALA A 542 -4.71 -7.02 -36.70
C ALA A 542 -5.42 -6.26 -35.56
N GLY A 543 -5.96 -5.07 -35.85
CA GLY A 543 -6.69 -4.25 -34.86
C GLY A 543 -5.85 -3.19 -34.13
N GLY A 544 -4.51 -3.25 -34.25
CA GLY A 544 -3.62 -2.36 -33.50
C GLY A 544 -3.57 -2.74 -32.01
N GLY A 545 -2.75 -2.04 -31.24
CA GLY A 545 -2.68 -2.30 -29.81
C GLY A 545 -1.66 -1.46 -29.08
N ARG A 546 -1.71 -1.57 -27.75
CA ARG A 546 -0.79 -0.94 -26.81
C ARG A 546 -0.58 -1.85 -25.62
N LEU A 547 0.69 -2.15 -25.33
CA LEU A 547 1.08 -3.02 -24.24
C LEU A 547 2.35 -2.51 -23.57
N TRP A 548 2.62 -3.07 -22.39
CA TRP A 548 3.86 -2.88 -21.65
C TRP A 548 4.37 -4.22 -21.14
N VAL A 549 5.66 -4.48 -21.31
CA VAL A 549 6.34 -5.65 -20.75
C VAL A 549 7.13 -5.20 -19.51
N ALA A 550 6.83 -5.82 -18.37
CA ALA A 550 7.54 -5.59 -17.12
C ALA A 550 8.94 -6.18 -17.16
N ASP A 551 9.02 -7.41 -17.66
CA ASP A 551 10.21 -8.23 -17.87
C ASP A 551 9.82 -9.46 -18.69
N LEU A 552 10.85 -10.17 -19.14
CA LEU A 552 10.76 -11.48 -19.74
C LEU A 552 11.81 -12.40 -19.14
N ALA A 553 11.58 -13.70 -19.19
CA ALA A 553 12.49 -14.68 -18.62
C ALA A 553 12.50 -16.01 -19.38
N ALA A 554 13.62 -16.71 -19.30
CA ALA A 554 13.63 -18.16 -19.47
C ALA A 554 13.17 -18.78 -18.15
N ALA A 555 12.02 -19.46 -18.16
CA ALA A 555 11.47 -20.10 -16.98
C ALA A 555 11.69 -21.62 -17.04
N PRO A 556 12.36 -22.20 -16.02
CA PRO A 556 12.51 -23.64 -15.94
C PRO A 556 11.15 -24.31 -15.72
N LEU A 557 11.02 -25.55 -16.18
CA LEU A 557 9.80 -26.35 -15.98
C LEU A 557 9.63 -26.82 -14.53
N THR A 558 10.69 -26.76 -13.73
CA THR A 558 10.72 -27.14 -12.31
C THR A 558 11.33 -26.03 -11.47
N LEU A 559 10.96 -25.97 -10.19
CA LEU A 559 11.51 -24.97 -9.27
C LEU A 559 12.98 -25.24 -8.94
N ALA A 560 13.80 -24.19 -9.01
CA ALA A 560 15.13 -24.21 -8.42
C ALA A 560 15.05 -24.28 -6.89
N SER A 561 16.01 -24.97 -6.27
CA SER A 561 16.12 -25.01 -4.81
C SER A 561 16.43 -23.63 -4.25
N VAL A 562 15.81 -23.29 -3.12
CA VAL A 562 16.06 -22.03 -2.41
C VAL A 562 17.35 -22.15 -1.59
N PRO A 563 18.33 -21.25 -1.76
CA PRO A 563 19.55 -21.30 -0.96
C PRO A 563 19.24 -21.04 0.51
N ALA A 564 19.95 -21.74 1.40
CA ALA A 564 19.92 -21.48 2.84
C ALA A 564 20.75 -20.23 3.18
N ILE A 565 20.29 -19.07 2.68
CA ILE A 565 20.92 -17.77 2.85
C ILE A 565 19.85 -16.77 3.31
N ARG A 566 20.27 -15.72 4.03
CA ARG A 566 19.45 -14.55 4.33
C ARG A 566 20.15 -13.30 3.85
N ALA A 567 19.36 -12.37 3.35
CA ALA A 567 19.84 -11.08 2.94
C ALA A 567 20.45 -10.32 4.14
N PRO A 568 21.58 -9.62 3.98
CA PRO A 568 22.05 -8.72 5.03
C PRO A 568 21.00 -7.62 5.24
N GLN A 569 20.64 -7.38 6.50
CA GLN A 569 19.61 -6.44 6.88
C GLN A 569 20.22 -5.11 7.29
N ILE A 570 19.74 -4.00 6.72
CA ILE A 570 20.06 -2.66 7.21
C ILE A 570 19.02 -2.20 8.22
N HIS A 571 19.52 -1.67 9.34
CA HIS A 571 18.74 -1.06 10.43
C HIS A 571 19.10 0.42 10.53
N LEU A 572 18.09 1.28 10.59
CA LEU A 572 18.29 2.71 10.62
C LEU A 572 18.35 3.19 12.07
N GLY A 573 19.31 4.05 12.37
CA GLY A 573 19.33 4.75 13.64
C GLY A 573 18.49 6.03 13.59
N GLU A 574 18.18 6.55 14.77
CA GLU A 574 17.57 7.86 14.92
C GLU A 574 18.62 8.92 15.23
N LEU A 575 18.40 10.15 14.74
CA LEU A 575 19.27 11.28 15.03
C LEU A 575 18.43 12.52 15.35
N THR A 576 18.66 13.10 16.53
CA THR A 576 18.13 14.42 16.90
C THR A 576 19.29 15.40 17.06
N ILE A 577 19.23 16.54 16.37
CA ILE A 577 20.23 17.61 16.44
C ILE A 577 19.55 18.97 16.52
N ALA A 578 20.24 19.96 17.12
CA ALA A 578 19.85 21.36 16.95
C ALA A 578 20.21 21.85 15.54
N GLU A 579 19.38 22.73 14.96
CA GLU A 579 19.65 23.38 13.69
C GLU A 579 20.98 24.16 13.75
N GLY A 580 21.10 25.00 14.77
CA GLY A 580 22.26 25.84 15.04
C GLY A 580 22.30 27.09 14.19
N ASP A 581 23.30 27.94 14.45
CA ASP A 581 23.48 29.21 13.74
C ASP A 581 24.38 29.13 12.49
N PRO A 582 24.07 29.86 11.40
CA PRO A 582 25.02 30.08 10.31
C PRO A 582 26.17 31.01 10.74
N SER A 583 27.37 30.84 10.15
CA SER A 583 28.55 31.67 10.46
C SER A 583 28.45 33.12 9.96
N GLY A 584 27.36 33.50 9.28
CA GLY A 584 27.08 34.85 8.78
C GLY A 584 25.57 35.07 8.69
N ASP A 585 25.12 36.14 8.03
CA ASP A 585 23.70 36.55 8.02
C ASP A 585 22.82 35.80 7.01
N ARG A 586 23.40 34.89 6.23
CA ARG A 586 22.67 34.12 5.22
C ARG A 586 22.45 32.69 5.68
N PRO A 587 21.29 32.08 5.33
CA PRO A 587 21.08 30.65 5.50
C PRO A 587 22.20 29.84 4.85
N THR A 588 22.64 28.79 5.53
CA THR A 588 23.63 27.85 5.01
C THR A 588 23.09 26.42 5.06
N MET A 589 23.75 25.50 4.37
CA MET A 589 23.39 24.08 4.38
C MET A 589 24.42 23.30 5.17
N ARG A 590 23.98 22.52 6.16
CA ARG A 590 24.80 21.54 6.88
C ARG A 590 24.38 20.12 6.52
N THR A 591 25.15 19.14 6.98
CA THR A 591 24.89 17.72 6.71
C THR A 591 24.82 16.97 8.02
N ALA A 592 23.65 16.42 8.32
CA ALA A 592 23.44 15.45 9.39
C ALA A 592 23.86 14.06 8.90
N ARG A 593 24.40 13.23 9.81
CA ARG A 593 24.87 11.89 9.51
C ARG A 593 24.06 10.87 10.30
N VAL A 594 22.94 10.44 9.74
CA VAL A 594 22.04 9.47 10.39
C VAL A 594 22.73 8.11 10.42
N PRO A 595 22.99 7.52 11.61
CA PRO A 595 23.73 6.26 11.68
C PRO A 595 22.90 5.09 11.14
N PHE A 596 23.57 4.07 10.62
CA PHE A 596 22.96 2.79 10.32
C PHE A 596 23.87 1.63 10.73
N ALA A 597 23.27 0.49 10.99
CA ALA A 597 23.95 -0.78 11.25
C ALA A 597 23.45 -1.84 10.28
N ILE A 598 24.27 -2.86 10.02
CA ILE A 598 23.95 -3.98 9.16
C ILE A 598 24.14 -5.28 9.94
N THR A 599 23.09 -6.11 9.94
CA THR A 599 23.13 -7.48 10.45
C THR A 599 23.32 -8.45 9.29
N GLY A 600 24.20 -9.44 9.44
CA GLY A 600 24.59 -10.35 8.37
C GLY A 600 25.80 -9.85 7.57
N THR A 601 26.17 -10.56 6.51
CA THR A 601 27.39 -10.28 5.73
C THR A 601 27.05 -9.70 4.36
N VAL A 602 27.54 -8.50 4.08
CA VAL A 602 27.47 -7.89 2.75
C VAL A 602 28.60 -8.45 1.88
N THR A 603 28.27 -9.36 0.95
CA THR A 603 29.27 -10.02 0.10
C THR A 603 29.48 -9.31 -1.24
N ARG A 604 28.53 -8.47 -1.67
CA ARG A 604 28.57 -7.70 -2.92
C ARG A 604 28.12 -6.26 -2.67
N PRO A 605 28.52 -5.28 -3.51
CA PRO A 605 28.12 -3.89 -3.32
C PRO A 605 26.59 -3.71 -3.29
N GLY A 606 26.09 -3.27 -2.14
CA GLY A 606 24.69 -2.96 -1.92
C GLY A 606 24.36 -1.53 -2.31
N ARG A 607 23.10 -1.27 -2.66
CA ARG A 607 22.65 0.08 -3.02
C ARG A 607 21.31 0.39 -2.37
N LEU A 608 21.19 1.58 -1.81
CA LEU A 608 20.02 2.07 -1.12
C LEU A 608 19.49 3.32 -1.82
N LEU A 609 18.18 3.46 -1.89
CA LEU A 609 17.51 4.71 -2.19
C LEU A 609 17.14 5.40 -0.88
N VAL A 610 17.62 6.62 -0.68
CA VAL A 610 17.26 7.46 0.46
C VAL A 610 16.33 8.56 -0.01
N VAL A 611 15.24 8.74 0.74
CA VAL A 611 14.31 9.84 0.55
C VAL A 611 14.04 10.52 1.86
N THR A 612 14.21 11.84 1.88
CA THR A 612 13.83 12.66 3.03
C THR A 612 12.64 13.54 2.69
N ASP A 613 11.79 13.78 3.66
CA ASP A 613 10.62 14.66 3.56
C ASP A 613 10.56 15.59 4.78
N GLY A 614 10.14 16.83 4.59
CA GLY A 614 10.09 17.83 5.64
C GLY A 614 9.34 19.08 5.19
N LEU A 615 9.10 19.99 6.14
CA LEU A 615 8.34 21.23 5.88
C LEU A 615 9.09 22.17 4.94
N GLN A 616 10.42 22.23 5.05
CA GLN A 616 11.26 23.04 4.17
C GLN A 616 11.54 22.33 2.84
N PRO A 617 11.54 23.03 1.69
CA PRO A 617 11.86 22.45 0.38
C PRO A 617 13.22 21.70 0.35
N GLU A 618 14.22 22.22 1.05
CA GLU A 618 15.58 21.67 1.11
C GLU A 618 15.65 20.35 1.88
N SER A 619 14.69 20.09 2.78
CA SER A 619 14.53 18.82 3.48
C SER A 619 13.99 17.72 2.57
N LYS A 620 13.59 18.02 1.32
CA LYS A 620 13.06 17.04 0.36
C LYS A 620 14.16 16.54 -0.58
N GLN A 621 14.89 15.51 -0.16
CA GLN A 621 16.00 14.94 -0.93
C GLN A 621 15.69 13.54 -1.48
N ARG A 622 16.28 13.19 -2.61
CA ARG A 622 16.27 11.83 -3.17
C ARG A 622 17.64 11.53 -3.74
N PHE A 623 18.34 10.56 -3.17
CA PHE A 623 19.68 10.17 -3.58
C PHE A 623 19.94 8.69 -3.27
N THR A 624 21.06 8.15 -3.75
CA THR A 624 21.45 6.77 -3.45
C THR A 624 22.69 6.71 -2.57
N VAL A 625 22.75 5.69 -1.71
CA VAL A 625 23.91 5.36 -0.88
C VAL A 625 24.40 3.98 -1.29
N GLU A 626 25.70 3.87 -1.58
CA GLU A 626 26.36 2.59 -1.84
C GLU A 626 26.90 2.02 -0.53
N ILE A 627 26.80 0.70 -0.39
CA ILE A 627 27.29 -0.07 0.76
C ILE A 627 28.38 -1.00 0.26
N ALA A 628 29.58 -0.87 0.82
CA ALA A 628 30.72 -1.68 0.42
C ALA A 628 30.60 -3.12 0.94
N PRO A 629 31.19 -4.12 0.24
CA PRO A 629 31.37 -5.45 0.80
C PRO A 629 32.07 -5.41 2.16
N GLY A 630 31.61 -6.21 3.11
CA GLY A 630 32.12 -6.26 4.48
C GLY A 630 31.73 -5.07 5.38
N GLN A 631 31.01 -4.07 4.87
CA GLN A 631 30.56 -2.94 5.69
C GLN A 631 29.46 -3.38 6.67
N THR A 632 29.66 -3.08 7.96
CA THR A 632 28.72 -3.41 9.05
C THR A 632 28.04 -2.20 9.67
N THR A 633 28.60 -1.00 9.49
CA THR A 633 28.06 0.27 10.02
C THR A 633 28.35 1.42 9.07
N GLY A 634 27.63 2.53 9.21
CA GLY A 634 27.93 3.76 8.48
C GLY A 634 26.98 4.91 8.84
N SER A 635 26.93 5.91 7.96
CA SER A 635 26.01 7.04 8.11
C SER A 635 25.42 7.49 6.79
N ILE A 636 24.15 7.87 6.79
CA ILE A 636 23.46 8.49 5.67
C ILE A 636 23.59 10.02 5.78
N PRO A 637 24.20 10.70 4.78
CA PRO A 637 24.35 12.15 4.78
C PRO A 637 23.05 12.82 4.34
N VAL A 638 22.35 13.49 5.27
CA VAL A 638 21.12 14.24 4.99
C VAL A 638 21.43 15.74 5.12
N ARG A 639 21.23 16.50 4.04
CA ARG A 639 21.41 17.96 4.13
C ARG A 639 20.23 18.60 4.83
N TYR A 640 20.50 19.59 5.65
CA TYR A 640 19.49 20.43 6.29
C TYR A 640 19.91 21.89 6.24
N ARG A 641 18.92 22.78 6.24
CA ARG A 641 19.13 24.22 6.24
C ARG A 641 19.39 24.69 7.67
N VAL A 642 20.20 25.73 7.76
CA VAL A 642 20.63 26.37 9.01
C VAL A 642 20.44 27.86 8.82
N ASP A 643 19.50 28.45 9.56
CA ASP A 643 19.30 29.89 9.58
C ASP A 643 19.08 30.48 10.98
N ARG A 644 18.33 31.57 11.07
CA ARG A 644 18.08 32.35 12.32
C ARG A 644 16.60 32.69 12.46
N LEU A 645 15.76 31.90 11.79
CA LEU A 645 14.33 32.12 11.70
C LEU A 645 13.64 30.97 12.40
N ASP A 646 12.80 31.31 13.38
CA ASP A 646 11.85 30.35 13.94
C ASP A 646 11.09 29.67 12.78
N SER A 647 11.34 28.38 12.66
CA SER A 647 10.76 27.45 11.70
C SER A 647 9.58 26.66 12.30
N GLY A 648 9.21 26.95 13.55
CA GLY A 648 8.12 26.34 14.29
C GLY A 648 8.56 25.07 15.05
N PRO A 649 7.64 24.46 15.83
CA PRO A 649 7.97 23.29 16.64
C PRO A 649 8.47 22.14 15.77
N ALA A 650 9.78 21.87 15.88
CA ALA A 650 10.55 20.78 15.26
C ALA A 650 9.98 20.21 13.96
N GLY A 651 10.46 20.72 12.82
CA GLY A 651 10.27 20.08 11.53
C GLY A 651 11.04 18.75 11.49
N ALA A 652 10.46 17.68 12.04
CA ALA A 652 10.97 16.33 11.85
C ALA A 652 11.14 16.10 10.33
N SER A 653 12.38 15.88 9.91
CA SER A 653 12.68 15.45 8.55
C SER A 653 12.61 13.93 8.55
N TYR A 654 11.48 13.41 8.07
CA TYR A 654 11.28 11.97 7.96
C TYR A 654 12.19 11.41 6.88
N MET A 655 12.82 10.29 7.14
CA MET A 655 13.65 9.58 6.18
C MET A 655 13.05 8.21 5.89
N ALA A 656 13.00 7.83 4.61
CA ALA A 656 12.79 6.45 4.19
C ALA A 656 14.02 5.96 3.44
N VAL A 657 14.28 4.66 3.62
CA VAL A 657 15.35 3.97 2.91
C VAL A 657 14.81 2.68 2.30
N TRP A 658 15.07 2.49 1.01
CA TRP A 658 14.73 1.26 0.30
C TRP A 658 15.98 0.61 -0.28
N PRO A 659 16.24 -0.66 0.04
CA PRO A 659 17.23 -1.44 -0.69
C PRO A 659 16.84 -1.54 -2.17
N LEU A 660 17.76 -1.13 -3.04
CA LEU A 660 17.65 -1.30 -4.48
C LEU A 660 18.39 -2.55 -4.95
N ARG A 661 19.42 -3.00 -4.20
CA ARG A 661 20.23 -4.19 -4.50
C ARG A 661 21.04 -4.63 -3.27
N GLY A 662 21.18 -5.93 -3.08
CA GLY A 662 22.20 -6.57 -2.22
C GLY A 662 21.94 -6.49 -0.71
N LEU A 663 20.84 -5.87 -0.30
CA LEU A 663 20.43 -5.70 1.10
C LEU A 663 18.92 -5.89 1.24
N ALA A 664 18.45 -6.20 2.44
CA ALA A 664 17.04 -6.15 2.80
C ALA A 664 16.82 -5.18 3.98
N THR A 665 15.57 -4.79 4.21
CA THR A 665 15.19 -4.09 5.43
C THR A 665 13.73 -4.36 5.75
N ASP A 666 13.45 -4.49 7.04
CA ASP A 666 12.14 -4.47 7.66
C ASP A 666 11.89 -3.17 8.44
N ASP A 667 12.91 -2.30 8.49
CA ASP A 667 13.00 -1.03 9.20
C ASP A 667 13.37 0.09 8.21
N TYR A 668 12.42 0.38 7.32
CA TYR A 668 12.61 1.31 6.20
C TYR A 668 12.42 2.79 6.59
N LEU A 669 11.96 3.08 7.80
CA LEU A 669 11.69 4.43 8.30
C LEU A 669 12.78 4.85 9.29
N GLY A 670 13.53 5.88 8.95
CA GLY A 670 14.50 6.51 9.86
C GLY A 670 14.03 7.90 10.27
N ASN A 671 14.40 8.32 11.48
CA ASN A 671 14.05 9.64 12.00
C ASN A 671 15.28 10.55 12.05
N LEU A 672 15.21 11.67 11.33
CA LEU A 672 16.09 12.82 11.54
C LEU A 672 15.25 13.99 12.09
N VAL A 673 15.44 14.31 13.36
CA VAL A 673 14.80 15.47 13.98
C VAL A 673 15.81 16.61 14.05
N VAL A 674 15.66 17.59 13.15
CA VAL A 674 16.36 18.87 13.27
C VAL A 674 15.46 19.79 14.09
N ARG A 675 15.91 20.14 15.29
CA ARG A 675 15.17 21.03 16.19
C ARG A 675 15.57 22.47 15.91
N ASP A 676 14.57 23.27 15.56
CA ASP A 676 14.66 24.72 15.55
C ASP A 676 15.09 25.20 16.95
N ASP A 677 16.20 25.92 17.02
CA ASP A 677 16.75 26.52 18.23
C ASP A 677 16.58 28.05 18.27
N ASP A 678 15.85 28.60 17.29
CA ASP A 678 15.56 30.02 17.17
C ASP A 678 14.36 30.45 18.04
N PRO A 679 14.39 31.67 18.60
CA PRO A 679 13.31 32.14 19.47
C PRO A 679 12.04 32.46 18.66
N THR A 680 10.92 31.83 19.03
CA THR A 680 9.59 32.15 18.49
C THR A 680 9.24 33.64 18.67
N PRO A 681 9.00 34.42 17.59
CA PRO A 681 8.81 35.85 17.70
C PRO A 681 7.40 36.22 18.18
N ALA A 682 7.30 37.30 18.93
CA ALA A 682 6.00 37.80 19.38
C ALA A 682 5.18 38.39 18.22
N VAL A 683 3.85 38.20 18.28
CA VAL A 683 2.91 38.93 17.42
C VAL A 683 2.30 40.12 18.15
N ARG A 684 2.37 41.29 17.52
CA ARG A 684 1.77 42.54 18.00
C ARG A 684 0.49 42.82 17.26
N LEU A 685 -0.60 42.96 18.00
CA LEU A 685 -1.88 43.35 17.45
C LEU A 685 -2.12 44.85 17.64
N HIS A 686 -2.45 45.55 16.55
CA HIS A 686 -3.01 46.87 16.58
C HIS A 686 -4.45 46.84 16.05
N VAL A 687 -5.41 47.23 16.90
CA VAL A 687 -6.81 47.40 16.51
C VAL A 687 -7.17 48.87 16.67
N THR A 688 -7.82 49.45 15.66
CA THR A 688 -8.36 50.81 15.78
C THR A 688 -9.36 50.86 16.93
N ARG A 689 -9.04 51.60 18.00
CA ARG A 689 -9.87 51.64 19.23
C ARG A 689 -11.17 52.43 19.07
N SER A 690 -11.18 53.42 18.18
CA SER A 690 -12.38 54.19 17.86
C SER A 690 -12.39 54.61 16.40
N VAL A 691 -13.54 54.46 15.75
CA VAL A 691 -13.76 54.91 14.36
C VAL A 691 -15.05 55.73 14.29
N ARG A 692 -15.14 56.64 13.33
CA ARG A 692 -16.41 57.28 12.98
C ARG A 692 -17.18 56.41 12.00
N GLU A 693 -18.50 56.45 12.05
CA GLU A 693 -19.33 55.76 11.05
C GLU A 693 -18.94 56.12 9.61
N GLY A 694 -18.77 55.08 8.77
CA GLY A 694 -18.24 55.17 7.42
C GLY A 694 -16.73 54.96 7.30
N GLN A 695 -15.97 55.01 8.40
CA GLN A 695 -14.55 54.63 8.44
C GLN A 695 -14.37 53.14 8.79
N PRO A 696 -13.41 52.43 8.17
CA PRO A 696 -13.20 51.02 8.47
C PRO A 696 -12.59 50.83 9.85
N ILE A 697 -13.02 49.79 10.56
CA ILE A 697 -12.27 49.24 11.68
C ILE A 697 -11.10 48.48 11.09
N VAL A 698 -9.88 48.87 11.45
CA VAL A 698 -8.66 48.25 10.94
C VAL A 698 -8.05 47.41 12.04
N MET A 699 -7.77 46.15 11.72
CA MET A 699 -6.97 45.26 12.56
C MET A 699 -5.69 44.94 11.79
N THR A 700 -4.56 45.21 12.43
CA THR A 700 -3.24 44.94 11.87
C THR A 700 -2.47 44.06 12.86
N ALA A 701 -2.23 42.81 12.48
CA ALA A 701 -1.30 41.95 13.17
C ALA A 701 0.09 42.14 12.55
N ARG A 702 1.11 42.29 13.39
CA ARG A 702 2.50 42.47 12.98
C ARG A 702 3.42 41.49 13.71
N LEU A 703 4.17 40.71 12.95
CA LEU A 703 5.28 39.92 13.49
C LEU A 703 6.44 40.85 13.87
N VAL A 704 7.01 40.65 15.06
CA VAL A 704 8.19 41.40 15.50
C VAL A 704 9.39 41.07 14.61
N GLU A 705 9.66 39.78 14.42
CA GLU A 705 10.68 39.25 13.50
C GLU A 705 10.04 38.32 12.45
N PRO A 706 10.65 38.14 11.26
CA PRO A 706 10.17 37.18 10.29
C PRO A 706 10.28 35.73 10.81
N VAL A 707 9.47 34.83 10.26
CA VAL A 707 9.48 33.38 10.54
C VAL A 707 9.68 32.59 9.25
N GLY A 708 10.11 31.33 9.37
CA GLY A 708 10.38 30.42 8.24
C GLY A 708 9.13 29.82 7.58
N TYR A 709 7.93 30.03 8.14
CA TYR A 709 6.68 29.38 7.73
C TYR A 709 5.53 30.38 7.44
N GLU A 710 4.41 29.90 6.87
CA GLU A 710 3.19 30.71 6.72
C GLU A 710 2.57 30.95 8.10
N TRP A 711 2.28 32.20 8.44
CA TRP A 711 1.63 32.54 9.71
C TRP A 711 0.19 33.02 9.47
N ARG A 712 -0.67 32.70 10.42
CA ARG A 712 -2.11 33.01 10.36
C ARG A 712 -2.54 33.78 11.58
N VAL A 713 -3.50 34.65 11.36
CA VAL A 713 -4.26 35.32 12.41
C VAL A 713 -5.74 35.08 12.17
N THR A 714 -6.45 34.76 13.26
CA THR A 714 -7.90 34.71 13.28
C THR A 714 -8.44 35.76 14.24
N PHE A 715 -9.41 36.55 13.76
CA PHE A 715 -10.16 37.51 14.54
C PHE A 715 -11.59 37.03 14.73
N GLU A 716 -11.98 36.89 15.99
CA GLU A 716 -13.35 36.55 16.37
C GLU A 716 -14.02 37.73 17.08
N PHE A 717 -15.33 37.85 16.91
CA PHE A 717 -16.09 38.93 17.52
C PHE A 717 -16.83 38.39 18.74
N VAL A 718 -16.51 38.94 19.91
CA VAL A 718 -17.18 38.61 21.16
C VAL A 718 -17.99 39.80 21.66
N GLY A 719 -18.99 39.53 22.50
CA GLY A 719 -19.85 40.57 23.08
C GLY A 719 -19.01 41.65 23.78
N GLY A 720 -19.30 42.91 23.50
CA GLY A 720 -18.68 44.05 24.19
C GLY A 720 -19.46 44.46 25.44
N HIS A 721 -18.77 44.99 26.44
CA HIS A 721 -19.42 45.62 27.60
C HIS A 721 -19.84 47.06 27.25
N GLY A 722 -21.13 47.38 27.43
CA GLY A 722 -21.71 48.71 27.17
C GLY A 722 -23.16 48.65 26.66
N PRO A 723 -23.83 49.80 26.49
CA PRO A 723 -25.28 49.86 26.28
C PRO A 723 -25.75 49.45 24.87
N ARG A 724 -24.89 49.48 23.84
CA ARG A 724 -25.27 49.11 22.45
C ARG A 724 -24.13 48.37 21.73
N ALA A 725 -24.42 47.17 21.24
CA ALA A 725 -23.50 46.35 20.45
C ALA A 725 -23.49 46.78 18.97
N LEU A 726 -22.33 46.64 18.31
CA LEU A 726 -22.21 46.77 16.86
C LEU A 726 -22.97 45.63 16.17
N ARG A 727 -23.91 45.95 15.29
CA ARG A 727 -24.78 44.98 14.59
C ARG A 727 -24.37 44.81 13.13
N GLY A 728 -24.88 43.78 12.47
CA GLY A 728 -24.68 43.59 11.03
C GLY A 728 -25.22 44.76 10.20
N THR A 729 -26.31 45.39 10.64
CA THR A 729 -26.89 46.59 10.03
C THR A 729 -25.90 47.77 9.98
N ASP A 730 -24.96 47.86 10.91
CA ASP A 730 -23.94 48.91 10.97
C ASP A 730 -22.77 48.71 10.01
N LEU A 731 -22.75 47.61 9.24
CA LEU A 731 -21.68 47.26 8.31
C LEU A 731 -22.14 47.35 6.85
N ARG A 732 -21.19 47.49 5.92
CA ARG A 732 -21.53 47.51 4.48
C ARG A 732 -22.07 46.14 4.06
N ARG A 733 -23.30 46.10 3.54
CA ARG A 733 -23.98 44.88 3.04
C ARG A 733 -23.14 44.07 2.05
N ARG A 734 -22.39 44.73 1.14
CA ARG A 734 -21.51 44.04 0.18
C ARG A 734 -20.38 43.28 0.87
N TRP A 735 -19.87 43.78 1.99
CA TRP A 735 -18.83 43.10 2.76
C TRP A 735 -19.40 41.89 3.50
N LEU A 736 -20.54 42.05 4.18
CA LEU A 736 -21.23 40.95 4.87
C LEU A 736 -21.54 39.78 3.93
N ARG A 737 -22.04 40.06 2.72
CA ARG A 737 -22.28 39.03 1.70
C ARG A 737 -21.02 38.28 1.26
N ARG A 738 -19.88 38.94 1.18
CA ARG A 738 -18.59 38.28 0.87
C ARG A 738 -18.11 37.38 2.01
N GLN A 739 -18.58 37.62 3.24
CA GLN A 739 -18.34 36.75 4.39
C GLN A 739 -19.43 35.67 4.53
N GLY A 740 -20.30 35.48 3.53
CA GLY A 740 -21.37 34.47 3.55
C GLY A 740 -22.60 34.83 4.40
N ILE A 741 -22.72 36.07 4.88
CA ILE A 741 -23.80 36.48 5.79
C ILE A 741 -24.97 37.07 4.99
N THR A 742 -26.10 36.36 5.00
CA THR A 742 -27.33 36.74 4.26
C THR A 742 -28.60 36.78 5.12
N GLY A 743 -28.53 36.36 6.39
CA GLY A 743 -29.65 36.32 7.34
C GLY A 743 -29.95 37.64 8.06
N ASP A 744 -30.59 37.55 9.24
CA ASP A 744 -30.96 38.72 10.06
C ASP A 744 -29.74 39.54 10.50
N LEU A 745 -29.58 40.70 9.85
CA LEU A 745 -28.48 41.63 10.09
C LEU A 745 -28.70 42.51 11.31
N ASP A 746 -29.90 42.54 11.90
CA ASP A 746 -30.12 43.32 13.11
C ASP A 746 -29.42 42.68 14.31
N ARG A 747 -28.93 41.44 14.23
CA ARG A 747 -28.18 40.82 15.33
C ARG A 747 -26.80 41.47 15.56
N PRO A 748 -26.28 41.47 16.81
CA PRO A 748 -24.91 41.85 17.11
C PRO A 748 -23.90 41.07 16.27
N LEU A 749 -22.81 41.73 15.84
CA LEU A 749 -21.76 41.11 15.03
C LEU A 749 -21.18 39.84 15.69
N SER A 750 -21.09 39.83 17.02
CA SER A 750 -20.63 38.68 17.81
C SER A 750 -21.58 37.46 17.78
N ARG A 751 -22.80 37.63 17.27
CA ARG A 751 -23.81 36.56 17.11
C ARG A 751 -24.05 36.20 15.66
N LEU A 752 -23.32 36.81 14.71
CA LEU A 752 -23.41 36.53 13.29
C LEU A 752 -22.43 35.43 12.84
N GLY A 753 -21.66 34.83 13.76
CA GLY A 753 -20.72 33.75 13.45
C GLY A 753 -19.56 34.18 12.54
N VAL A 754 -19.25 35.47 12.49
CA VAL A 754 -18.19 36.00 11.62
C VAL A 754 -16.83 35.71 12.26
N SER A 755 -15.95 35.06 11.52
CA SER A 755 -14.54 34.94 11.85
C SER A 755 -13.72 35.41 10.66
N LEU A 756 -12.72 36.25 10.91
CA LEU A 756 -11.86 36.79 9.85
C LEU A 756 -10.47 36.23 10.00
N THR A 757 -10.08 35.35 9.08
CA THR A 757 -8.73 34.80 9.02
C THR A 757 -7.92 35.47 7.93
N GLY A 758 -6.72 35.90 8.27
CA GLY A 758 -5.71 36.33 7.32
C GLY A 758 -4.49 35.44 7.41
N SER A 759 -3.86 35.17 6.28
CA SER A 759 -2.58 34.46 6.22
C SER A 759 -1.56 35.26 5.42
N ALA A 760 -0.28 35.08 5.74
CA ALA A 760 0.82 35.65 5.01
C ALA A 760 2.05 34.75 5.10
N PRO A 761 2.94 34.76 4.08
CA PRO A 761 4.25 34.13 4.22
C PRO A 761 5.02 34.81 5.35
N GLY A 762 5.87 34.07 6.07
CA GLY A 762 6.63 34.58 7.22
C GLY A 762 7.57 35.75 6.91
N SER A 763 7.98 35.89 5.65
CA SER A 763 8.70 37.09 5.15
C SER A 763 7.85 38.36 5.16
N ARG A 764 6.51 38.22 5.06
CA ARG A 764 5.56 39.32 5.15
C ARG A 764 5.06 39.45 6.58
N ARG A 765 5.72 40.36 7.31
CA ARG A 765 5.49 40.63 8.73
C ARG A 765 4.17 41.34 9.07
N THR A 766 3.25 41.55 8.14
CA THR A 766 2.02 42.33 8.41
C THR A 766 0.81 41.77 7.69
N ILE A 767 -0.22 41.44 8.47
CA ILE A 767 -1.55 41.08 8.01
C ILE A 767 -2.51 42.18 8.44
N ARG A 768 -3.22 42.75 7.47
CA ARG A 768 -4.18 43.84 7.68
C ARG A 768 -5.56 43.40 7.20
N ILE A 769 -6.54 43.49 8.09
CA ILE A 769 -7.94 43.17 7.81
C ILE A 769 -8.80 44.40 8.13
N GLU A 770 -9.77 44.68 7.26
CA GLU A 770 -10.64 45.84 7.37
C GLU A 770 -12.11 45.43 7.43
N ILE A 771 -12.83 46.00 8.40
CA ILE A 771 -14.28 45.87 8.53
C ILE A 771 -14.90 47.22 8.15
N PRO A 772 -15.55 47.33 6.99
CA PRO A 772 -16.10 48.58 6.54
C PRO A 772 -17.42 48.87 7.26
N THR A 773 -17.39 49.88 8.14
CA THR A 773 -18.61 50.40 8.77
C THR A 773 -19.47 51.13 7.72
N ARG A 774 -20.78 51.10 7.94
CA ARG A 774 -21.76 51.84 7.14
C ARG A 774 -21.85 53.26 7.66
N ARG A 775 -22.11 54.20 6.75
CA ARG A 775 -22.46 55.58 7.12
C ARG A 775 -23.96 55.65 7.36
N ASP A 776 -24.39 56.04 8.55
CA ASP A 776 -25.80 56.34 8.82
C ASP A 776 -26.08 57.86 8.75
N ARG A 777 -27.36 58.24 8.70
CA ARG A 777 -27.84 59.63 8.64
C ARG A 777 -28.45 60.10 9.97
N ALA A 778 -28.78 59.18 10.88
CA ALA A 778 -29.35 59.47 12.20
C ALA A 778 -28.26 59.64 13.28
N ALA A 779 -28.54 60.44 14.31
CA ALA A 779 -27.65 60.56 15.47
C ALA A 779 -27.76 59.30 16.34
N ASP A 780 -26.70 58.50 16.38
CA ASP A 780 -26.70 57.18 17.04
C ASP A 780 -25.73 57.15 18.24
N PRO A 781 -26.13 56.56 19.38
CA PRO A 781 -25.21 56.35 20.51
C PRO A 781 -24.04 55.44 20.12
N PRO A 782 -22.84 55.61 20.74
CA PRO A 782 -21.65 54.83 20.40
C PRO A 782 -21.86 53.32 20.51
N LYS A 783 -21.46 52.59 19.46
CA LYS A 783 -21.64 51.13 19.32
C LYS A 783 -20.31 50.42 19.61
N ARG A 784 -20.36 49.27 20.28
CA ARG A 784 -19.15 48.55 20.71
C ARG A 784 -19.09 47.12 20.18
N VAL A 785 -17.89 46.67 19.86
CA VAL A 785 -17.58 45.25 19.62
C VAL A 785 -16.24 44.93 20.25
N THR A 786 -16.12 43.76 20.89
CA THR A 786 -14.83 43.27 21.35
C THR A 786 -14.31 42.26 20.35
N ILE A 787 -13.05 42.40 19.98
CA ILE A 787 -12.37 41.56 19.01
C ILE A 787 -11.38 40.70 19.80
N ALA A 788 -11.55 39.39 19.75
CA ALA A 788 -10.60 38.40 20.22
C ALA A 788 -9.67 38.01 19.07
N TYR A 789 -8.39 37.86 19.36
CA TYR A 789 -7.35 37.54 18.39
C TYR A 789 -6.62 36.29 18.79
N PHE A 790 -6.40 35.42 17.81
CA PHE A 790 -5.66 34.17 17.90
C PHE A 790 -4.61 34.15 16.79
N ASP A 791 -3.42 33.65 17.10
CA ASP A 791 -2.33 33.51 16.13
C ASP A 791 -1.67 32.14 16.19
N SER A 792 -1.12 31.76 15.05
CA SER A 792 -0.48 30.46 14.87
C SER A 792 0.96 30.40 15.42
N ILE A 793 1.46 31.44 16.09
CA ILE A 793 2.86 31.55 16.53
C ILE A 793 2.98 31.32 18.03
N GLY A 794 2.24 32.07 18.84
CA GLY A 794 2.49 32.18 20.28
C GLY A 794 1.66 31.27 21.18
N GLY A 795 0.64 30.56 20.65
CA GLY A 795 -0.19 29.60 21.42
C GLY A 795 -0.86 30.11 22.70
N GLY A 796 -0.84 31.43 22.95
CA GLY A 796 -1.28 32.04 24.21
C GLY A 796 -2.79 32.33 24.26
N PRO A 797 -3.33 32.70 25.44
CA PRO A 797 -4.74 33.05 25.59
C PRO A 797 -5.12 34.24 24.68
N PRO A 798 -6.35 34.27 24.16
CA PRO A 798 -6.76 35.28 23.18
C PRO A 798 -6.65 36.68 23.74
N ARG A 799 -5.96 37.55 23.01
CA ARG A 799 -5.90 38.98 23.32
C ARG A 799 -7.20 39.63 22.87
N ARG A 800 -7.76 40.51 23.70
CA ARG A 800 -9.03 41.19 23.43
C ARG A 800 -8.83 42.69 23.29
N SER A 801 -9.50 43.29 22.31
CA SER A 801 -9.57 44.74 22.14
C SER A 801 -10.99 45.18 21.82
N THR A 802 -11.53 46.13 22.59
CA THR A 802 -12.84 46.71 22.31
C THR A 802 -12.72 47.92 21.38
N VAL A 803 -13.53 47.93 20.33
CA VAL A 803 -13.65 49.01 19.36
C VAL A 803 -14.93 49.79 19.60
N VAL A 804 -14.85 51.11 19.56
CA VAL A 804 -15.99 52.02 19.65
C VAL A 804 -16.26 52.67 18.30
N VAL A 805 -17.40 52.37 17.70
CA VAL A 805 -17.90 53.07 16.51
C VAL A 805 -18.73 54.25 17.00
N ARG A 806 -18.23 55.47 16.77
CA ARG A 806 -18.89 56.72 17.16
C ARG A 806 -19.61 57.32 15.98
N ASP A 807 -20.65 58.08 16.29
CA ASP A 807 -21.29 58.95 15.33
C ASP A 807 -20.28 59.93 14.70
N ARG A 808 -20.61 60.40 13.51
CA ARG A 808 -19.87 61.37 12.72
C ARG A 808 -19.80 62.75 13.38
N ARG A 809 -20.78 63.13 14.20
CA ARG A 809 -20.84 64.47 14.82
C ARG A 809 -19.82 64.63 15.94
#